data_AF-A0A3B9Q1E6-F1
#
_entry.id   AF-A0A3B9Q1E6-F1
#
_cell.length_a   1.000
_cell.length_b   1.000
_cell.length_c   1.000
_cell.angle_alpha   90.00
_cell.angle_beta   90.00
_cell.angle_gamma   90.00
#
_symmetry.space_group_name_H-M   'P 1'
#
loop_
_entity.id
_entity.type
_entity.pdbx_description
1 polymer ?
#
loop_
_entity_poly.entity_id
_entity_poly.type
_entity_poly.pdbx_seq_one_letter_code
_entity_poly.pdbx_strand_id
1 'polypeptide(L)'
;MTFQLAQSVVEKLDGLQHLVDNEHMLSIQDSQKARLVAQTLNEHAHQKIEIKAWQVLAADYLHTLFGEIISAALSHESMQSWLLSYQSVIENYRSMVKTNKPDDAVMLDILRTSLMLQDEAFTFLTILFDGFPLLPNEDIRIALDGIHLDHRNLLTLFEDMLQSSPQDALPQLQHIHEKWLFLNEQQVTELDKTLKFIYEEIEEEQKRAHAPERVLKFKKRKKDSRNFEESAWKKNLVLIAKNANVWLVQLSRKYGRTIQHLDQIPVEELAQLADWGINSLWLIGVWERSPASERIKELYGRTETTASAYSIKEYRIAASLGGESAVDGLLYQCEQLGIKLCVDMVPNHTGVDATWLLEHPDWYISVPKSPIDSFLFNSPDLSPLPDVSIMLENGYYDQSGAAEVFLYEDKEKDIKQYIYHGNDGTSMPWNDTAQLDYLNPQVREQIIQTILTIVQRFPLMRFDAAMTLTKKHFQRLWYPLPNSKERCIPTRENNTMSAEEFDRRMPREFWKEVVERVAEQNPNAVLMAEAFWLMEGYFINELGMHRVYNSAFMNLLRDEENDKYQQVLKNALSTNPAILGRFVNFLNNPDERTAADQFGKSEKYFAVCTMLATMPGLPMIGHGQIEGFEERYGMDYLIPQWDEQEDAELIRQHKKWIFPLLRKRAYFADAHTFTLFDVQAVSGKSVPDVFAYHNQHGKRHHLVVVNNTYQHLDIHFDHSVPIAEKDGSLRVRALLDMIPPPAGKNQALVCREVRTRKKWTFKQPALKKDGLVFALDPYQHLVFSLTWKDEPAE
;
A
#
# COMPACT_ATOMS: atom_id res chain seq x y z
N MET A 1 22.72 2.39 -5.23
CA MET A 1 22.96 3.52 -6.15
C MET A 1 23.11 4.79 -5.33
N THR A 2 24.04 5.67 -5.69
CA THR A 2 24.46 6.78 -4.82
C THR A 2 25.08 7.96 -5.57
N PHE A 3 24.75 9.18 -5.16
CA PHE A 3 25.45 10.41 -5.54
C PHE A 3 26.38 10.86 -4.43
N GLN A 4 27.67 11.03 -4.73
CA GLN A 4 28.61 11.65 -3.80
C GLN A 4 28.42 13.16 -3.84
N LEU A 5 28.14 13.80 -2.71
CA LEU A 5 27.89 15.24 -2.62
C LEU A 5 29.05 15.97 -1.91
N ALA A 6 29.24 17.25 -2.28
CA ALA A 6 30.21 18.13 -1.64
C ALA A 6 29.62 18.68 -0.34
N GLN A 7 30.48 18.93 0.65
CA GLN A 7 30.04 19.44 1.95
C GLN A 7 29.25 20.75 1.80
N SER A 8 29.70 21.65 0.92
CA SER A 8 29.02 22.93 0.65
C SER A 8 27.60 22.75 0.10
N VAL A 9 27.34 21.70 -0.67
CA VAL A 9 26.00 21.40 -1.18
C VAL A 9 25.09 20.88 -0.07
N VAL A 10 25.61 19.95 0.74
CA VAL A 10 24.89 19.40 1.90
C VAL A 10 24.53 20.49 2.91
N GLU A 11 25.40 21.48 3.11
CA GLU A 11 25.17 22.62 4.01
C GLU A 11 24.23 23.68 3.41
N LYS A 12 24.14 23.77 2.07
CA LYS A 12 23.35 24.79 1.37
C LYS A 12 21.90 24.37 1.15
N LEU A 13 21.64 23.08 1.01
CA LEU A 13 20.30 22.54 0.73
C LEU A 13 19.69 21.99 2.03
N ASP A 14 18.87 22.81 2.67
CA ASP A 14 18.22 22.46 3.93
C ASP A 14 17.43 21.14 3.78
N GLY A 15 17.76 20.16 4.62
CA GLY A 15 17.12 18.84 4.65
C GLY A 15 17.96 17.74 4.01
N LEU A 16 18.91 18.08 3.12
CA LEU A 16 19.75 17.11 2.43
C LEU A 16 20.73 16.39 3.37
N GLN A 17 21.14 17.03 4.47
CA GLN A 17 21.97 16.44 5.51
C GLN A 17 21.39 15.17 6.14
N HIS A 18 20.06 14.96 6.03
CA HIS A 18 19.38 13.77 6.55
C HIS A 18 19.22 12.67 5.49
N LEU A 19 19.48 12.98 4.23
CA LEU A 19 19.38 12.04 3.10
C LEU A 19 20.73 11.45 2.71
N VAL A 20 21.83 12.02 3.23
CA VAL A 20 23.20 11.55 2.99
C VAL A 20 23.78 10.83 4.20
N ASP A 21 24.72 9.93 3.95
CA ASP A 21 25.49 9.30 5.01
C ASP A 21 26.65 10.18 5.53
N ASN A 22 27.46 9.64 6.44
CA ASN A 22 28.61 10.34 7.03
C ASN A 22 29.73 10.67 6.04
N GLU A 23 29.72 10.08 4.84
CA GLU A 23 30.61 10.35 3.73
C GLU A 23 29.97 11.32 2.72
N HIS A 24 28.78 11.86 3.02
CA HIS A 24 27.98 12.70 2.12
C HIS A 24 27.50 11.96 0.86
N MET A 25 27.26 10.65 0.96
CA MET A 25 26.68 9.84 -0.10
C MET A 25 25.15 9.85 0.00
N LEU A 26 24.49 10.38 -1.02
CA LEU A 26 23.03 10.33 -1.19
C LEU A 26 22.65 9.03 -1.88
N SER A 27 21.93 8.13 -1.20
CA SER A 27 21.47 6.87 -1.80
C SER A 27 19.99 6.89 -2.12
N ILE A 28 19.62 6.86 -3.40
CA ILE A 28 18.24 6.66 -3.85
C ILE A 28 18.05 5.16 -4.05
N GLN A 29 17.15 4.57 -3.29
CA GLN A 29 16.93 3.12 -3.27
C GLN A 29 15.45 2.76 -3.41
N ASP A 30 14.56 3.74 -3.27
CA ASP A 30 13.13 3.55 -3.24
C ASP A 30 12.41 4.84 -3.68
N SER A 31 11.13 4.70 -3.99
CA SER A 31 10.26 5.80 -4.40
C SER A 31 10.16 6.90 -3.34
N GLN A 32 10.28 6.55 -2.05
CA GLN A 32 10.17 7.52 -0.96
C GLN A 32 11.36 8.48 -0.94
N LYS A 33 12.60 7.96 -0.99
CA LYS A 33 13.80 8.79 -1.06
C LYS A 33 13.83 9.63 -2.31
N ALA A 34 13.40 9.06 -3.45
CA ALA A 34 13.28 9.81 -4.70
C ALA A 34 12.31 11.00 -4.56
N ARG A 35 11.16 10.83 -3.90
CA ARG A 35 10.22 11.92 -3.58
C ARG A 35 10.84 12.97 -2.66
N LEU A 36 11.55 12.55 -1.60
CA LEU A 36 12.19 13.49 -0.68
C LEU A 36 13.26 14.33 -1.38
N VAL A 37 14.09 13.70 -2.22
CA VAL A 37 15.07 14.41 -3.04
C VAL A 37 14.35 15.38 -3.99
N ALA A 38 13.32 14.93 -4.71
CA ALA A 38 12.54 15.80 -5.59
C ALA A 38 11.93 17.00 -4.84
N GLN A 39 11.39 16.79 -3.64
CA GLN A 39 10.86 17.87 -2.80
C GLN A 39 11.94 18.85 -2.36
N THR A 40 13.07 18.36 -1.83
CA THR A 40 14.22 19.20 -1.45
C THR A 40 14.70 20.03 -2.64
N LEU A 41 14.77 19.43 -3.83
CA LEU A 41 15.15 20.14 -5.05
C LEU A 41 14.10 21.18 -5.45
N ASN A 42 12.81 20.87 -5.40
CA ASN A 42 11.72 21.81 -5.71
C ASN A 42 11.67 23.01 -4.75
N GLU A 43 12.01 22.84 -3.47
CA GLU A 43 12.06 23.92 -2.48
C GLU A 43 13.20 24.92 -2.76
N HIS A 44 14.29 24.45 -3.37
CA HIS A 44 15.50 25.25 -3.65
C HIS A 44 15.64 25.66 -5.12
N ALA A 45 14.88 25.04 -6.02
CA ALA A 45 14.89 25.35 -7.44
C ALA A 45 14.04 26.60 -7.72
N HIS A 46 14.63 27.59 -8.41
CA HIS A 46 13.87 28.72 -8.99
C HIS A 46 13.20 28.37 -10.33
N GLN A 47 13.03 27.07 -10.63
CA GLN A 47 12.55 26.58 -11.92
C GLN A 47 11.01 26.64 -11.99
N LYS A 48 10.48 26.75 -13.22
CA LYS A 48 9.02 26.80 -13.48
C LYS A 48 8.34 25.43 -13.47
N ILE A 49 9.12 24.34 -13.55
CA ILE A 49 8.63 22.98 -13.71
C ILE A 49 8.95 22.21 -12.44
N GLU A 50 7.94 21.52 -11.91
CA GLU A 50 8.05 20.70 -10.70
C GLU A 50 8.77 19.39 -11.03
N ILE A 51 9.87 19.13 -10.31
CA ILE A 51 10.66 17.90 -10.40
C ILE A 51 9.84 16.76 -9.79
N LYS A 52 9.79 15.64 -10.52
CA LYS A 52 9.02 14.44 -10.15
C LYS A 52 9.93 13.34 -9.62
N ALA A 53 9.38 12.48 -8.76
CA ALA A 53 10.16 11.42 -8.11
C ALA A 53 10.69 10.39 -9.11
N TRP A 54 9.90 10.07 -10.14
CA TRP A 54 10.33 9.14 -11.18
C TRP A 54 11.52 9.68 -12.01
N GLN A 55 11.66 11.01 -12.15
CA GLN A 55 12.82 11.61 -12.81
C GLN A 55 14.10 11.39 -11.99
N VAL A 56 13.99 11.48 -10.66
CA VAL A 56 15.10 11.19 -9.73
C VAL A 56 15.48 9.71 -9.79
N LEU A 57 14.51 8.79 -9.85
CA LEU A 57 14.76 7.35 -10.02
C LEU A 57 15.46 7.04 -11.35
N ALA A 58 14.98 7.61 -12.45
CA ALA A 58 15.56 7.42 -13.77
C ALA A 58 17.02 7.89 -13.81
N ALA A 59 17.30 9.06 -13.21
CA ALA A 59 18.64 9.62 -13.15
C ALA A 59 19.60 8.74 -12.33
N ASP A 60 19.17 8.28 -11.16
CA ASP A 60 19.97 7.41 -10.29
C ASP A 60 20.32 6.06 -10.95
N TYR A 61 19.36 5.48 -11.67
CA TYR A 61 19.59 4.25 -12.43
C TYR A 61 20.56 4.46 -13.59
N LEU A 62 20.36 5.48 -14.43
CA LEU A 62 21.25 5.75 -15.57
C LEU A 62 22.68 6.04 -15.11
N HIS A 63 22.82 6.84 -14.06
CA HIS A 63 24.10 7.12 -13.43
C HIS A 63 24.81 5.84 -12.97
N THR A 64 24.07 4.87 -12.42
CA THR A 64 24.62 3.58 -11.98
C THR A 64 24.98 2.69 -13.16
N LEU A 65 24.06 2.50 -14.11
CA LEU A 65 24.25 1.68 -15.29
C LEU A 65 25.48 2.14 -16.09
N PHE A 66 25.66 3.45 -16.27
CA PHE A 66 26.81 3.99 -16.97
C PHE A 66 28.11 3.73 -16.21
N GLY A 67 28.10 3.84 -14.88
CA GLY A 67 29.24 3.48 -14.05
C GLY A 67 29.65 2.02 -14.23
N GLU A 68 28.70 1.09 -14.22
CA GLU A 68 28.96 -0.34 -14.43
C GLU A 68 29.52 -0.63 -15.83
N ILE A 69 28.90 -0.05 -16.86
CA ILE A 69 29.29 -0.26 -18.26
C ILE A 69 30.69 0.30 -18.52
N ILE A 70 30.96 1.53 -18.07
CA ILE A 70 32.27 2.16 -18.24
C ILE A 70 33.33 1.38 -17.46
N SER A 71 33.04 0.98 -16.22
CA SER A 71 33.97 0.19 -15.41
C SER A 71 34.27 -1.18 -16.02
N ALA A 72 33.30 -1.82 -16.66
CA ALA A 72 33.50 -3.11 -17.32
C ALA A 72 34.30 -2.97 -18.64
N ALA A 73 34.17 -1.85 -19.32
CA ALA A 73 34.77 -1.64 -20.63
C ALA A 73 36.17 -0.98 -20.59
N LEU A 74 36.53 -0.32 -19.49
CA LEU A 74 37.83 0.32 -19.32
C LEU A 74 38.94 -0.69 -19.01
N SER A 75 40.01 -0.68 -19.82
CA SER A 75 41.22 -1.44 -19.53
C SER A 75 42.03 -0.80 -18.40
N HIS A 76 42.79 -1.61 -17.66
CA HIS A 76 43.68 -1.11 -16.61
C HIS A 76 44.71 -0.10 -17.15
N GLU A 77 45.22 -0.30 -18.37
CA GLU A 77 46.22 0.60 -18.98
C GLU A 77 45.59 1.96 -19.37
N SER A 78 44.38 1.94 -19.92
CA SER A 78 43.59 3.14 -20.23
C SER A 78 43.29 3.94 -18.96
N MET A 79 42.86 3.27 -17.88
CA MET A 79 42.58 3.91 -16.60
C MET A 79 43.84 4.57 -16.01
N GLN A 80 44.98 3.89 -16.02
CA GLN A 80 46.24 4.45 -15.50
C GLN A 80 46.70 5.68 -16.29
N SER A 81 46.55 5.67 -17.61
CA SER A 81 46.85 6.85 -18.43
C SER A 81 45.96 8.04 -18.05
N TRP A 82 44.68 7.81 -17.74
CA TRP A 82 43.77 8.88 -17.36
C TRP A 82 44.05 9.43 -15.96
N LEU A 83 44.35 8.55 -15.00
CA LEU A 83 44.75 8.97 -13.65
C LEU A 83 45.89 9.97 -13.70
N LEU A 84 46.90 9.71 -14.54
CA LEU A 84 48.03 10.63 -14.75
C LEU A 84 47.61 11.98 -15.35
N SER A 85 46.66 11.98 -16.30
CA SER A 85 46.19 13.19 -16.98
C SER A 85 45.29 14.06 -16.10
N TYR A 86 44.53 13.46 -15.17
CA TYR A 86 43.51 14.14 -14.38
C TYR A 86 43.78 14.17 -12.87
N GLN A 87 45.02 13.91 -12.45
CA GLN A 87 45.38 13.87 -11.02
C GLN A 87 44.97 15.14 -10.26
N SER A 88 45.10 16.32 -10.86
CA SER A 88 44.67 17.58 -10.23
C SER A 88 43.15 17.67 -10.07
N VAL A 89 42.38 17.10 -10.99
CA VAL A 89 40.90 17.04 -10.92
C VAL A 89 40.48 16.08 -9.80
N ILE A 90 41.16 14.93 -9.67
CA ILE A 90 40.95 13.95 -8.60
C ILE A 90 41.25 14.57 -7.22
N GLU A 91 42.39 15.27 -7.09
CA GLU A 91 42.78 15.95 -5.85
C GLU A 91 41.77 17.05 -5.46
N ASN A 92 41.33 17.84 -6.44
CA ASN A 92 40.27 18.84 -6.24
C ASN A 92 38.97 18.17 -5.77
N TYR A 93 38.55 17.09 -6.41
CA TYR A 93 37.35 16.34 -6.04
C TYR A 93 37.43 15.86 -4.58
N ARG A 94 38.53 15.19 -4.21
CA ARG A 94 38.77 14.72 -2.84
C ARG A 94 38.79 15.85 -1.81
N SER A 95 39.20 17.05 -2.18
CA SER A 95 39.19 18.19 -1.27
C SER A 95 37.77 18.71 -0.98
N MET A 96 36.81 18.43 -1.88
CA MET A 96 35.43 18.94 -1.80
C MET A 96 34.44 17.94 -1.22
N VAL A 97 34.69 16.64 -1.39
CA VAL A 97 33.83 15.57 -0.92
C VAL A 97 34.53 14.73 0.14
N LYS A 98 33.76 14.10 1.02
CA LYS A 98 34.32 13.29 2.10
C LYS A 98 34.42 11.82 1.68
N THR A 99 35.43 11.50 0.85
CA THR A 99 35.58 10.15 0.29
C THR A 99 36.97 9.54 0.53
N ASN A 100 36.99 8.24 0.85
CA ASN A 100 38.21 7.42 0.95
C ASN A 100 38.36 6.44 -0.23
N LYS A 101 37.55 6.58 -1.28
CA LYS A 101 37.62 5.73 -2.48
C LYS A 101 39.01 5.80 -3.11
N PRO A 102 39.51 4.76 -3.79
CA PRO A 102 40.74 4.82 -4.58
C PRO A 102 40.62 5.76 -5.80
N ASP A 103 41.75 6.18 -6.39
CA ASP A 103 41.77 7.22 -7.44
C ASP A 103 41.00 6.82 -8.71
N ASP A 104 41.02 5.54 -9.06
CA ASP A 104 40.24 4.94 -10.15
C ASP A 104 38.73 5.07 -9.93
N ALA A 105 38.26 4.76 -8.72
CA ALA A 105 36.86 4.92 -8.34
C ALA A 105 36.44 6.40 -8.30
N VAL A 106 37.33 7.31 -7.88
CA VAL A 106 37.07 8.75 -7.93
C VAL A 106 36.97 9.25 -9.38
N MET A 107 37.85 8.79 -10.27
CA MET A 107 37.74 9.16 -11.69
C MET A 107 36.47 8.63 -12.35
N LEU A 108 36.05 7.41 -12.01
CA LEU A 108 34.78 6.87 -12.49
C LEU A 108 33.59 7.71 -12.00
N ASP A 109 33.60 8.14 -10.73
CA ASP A 109 32.59 9.03 -10.16
C ASP A 109 32.54 10.39 -10.89
N ILE A 110 33.70 10.99 -11.18
CA ILE A 110 33.79 12.25 -11.93
C ILE A 110 33.27 12.08 -13.36
N LEU A 111 33.72 11.03 -14.07
CA LEU A 111 33.34 10.80 -15.46
C LEU A 111 31.85 10.56 -15.60
N ARG A 112 31.27 9.66 -14.79
CA ARG A 112 29.82 9.37 -14.87
C ARG A 112 28.96 10.59 -14.53
N THR A 113 29.39 11.40 -13.54
CA THR A 113 28.67 12.63 -13.17
C THR A 113 28.76 13.66 -14.29
N SER A 114 29.93 13.81 -14.90
CA SER A 114 30.13 14.72 -16.02
C SER A 114 29.33 14.30 -17.25
N LEU A 115 29.27 12.99 -17.53
CA LEU A 115 28.46 12.43 -18.61
C LEU A 115 26.95 12.64 -18.36
N MET A 116 26.48 12.38 -17.14
CA MET A 116 25.07 12.60 -16.77
C MET A 116 24.66 14.07 -16.92
N LEU A 117 25.54 15.02 -16.57
CA LEU A 117 25.26 16.46 -16.68
C LEU A 117 25.36 17.01 -18.12
N GLN A 118 25.78 16.21 -19.10
CA GLN A 118 25.63 16.55 -20.53
C GLN A 118 24.19 16.35 -21.03
N ASP A 119 23.41 15.53 -20.34
CA ASP A 119 22.04 15.22 -20.73
C ASP A 119 21.07 16.31 -20.25
N GLU A 120 20.30 16.90 -21.18
CA GLU A 120 19.33 17.93 -20.82
C GLU A 120 18.25 17.39 -19.88
N ALA A 121 17.95 16.08 -19.95
CA ALA A 121 16.99 15.40 -19.08
C ALA A 121 17.36 15.46 -17.59
N PHE A 122 18.64 15.64 -17.23
CA PHE A 122 19.13 15.68 -15.84
C PHE A 122 19.56 17.07 -15.35
N THR A 123 19.27 18.12 -16.11
CA THR A 123 19.63 19.51 -15.73
C THR A 123 19.09 19.93 -14.36
N PHE A 124 17.99 19.33 -13.90
CA PHE A 124 17.42 19.57 -12.57
C PHE A 124 18.35 19.12 -11.41
N LEU A 125 19.28 18.19 -11.65
CA LEU A 125 20.26 17.71 -10.65
C LEU A 125 21.51 18.59 -10.53
N THR A 126 21.71 19.58 -11.42
CA THR A 126 22.94 20.40 -11.44
C THR A 126 23.24 21.05 -10.08
N ILE A 127 22.20 21.40 -9.32
CA ILE A 127 22.35 21.99 -7.97
C ILE A 127 23.00 21.03 -6.96
N LEU A 128 22.85 19.71 -7.12
CA LEU A 128 23.49 18.70 -6.27
C LEU A 128 25.00 18.62 -6.51
N PHE A 129 25.46 19.07 -7.69
CA PHE A 129 26.86 19.03 -8.10
C PHE A 129 27.47 20.43 -8.21
N ASP A 130 26.88 21.42 -7.53
CA ASP A 130 27.37 22.80 -7.53
C ASP A 130 28.83 22.84 -7.03
N GLY A 131 29.72 23.34 -7.88
CA GLY A 131 31.16 23.39 -7.64
C GLY A 131 31.93 22.08 -7.88
N PHE A 132 31.30 20.98 -8.28
CA PHE A 132 32.02 19.74 -8.58
C PHE A 132 33.01 19.92 -9.74
N PRO A 133 34.23 19.35 -9.64
CA PRO A 133 35.17 19.37 -10.75
C PRO A 133 34.70 18.36 -11.81
N LEU A 134 34.05 18.87 -12.85
CA LEU A 134 33.56 18.09 -13.99
C LEU A 134 34.57 18.11 -15.13
N LEU A 135 34.56 17.05 -15.95
CA LEU A 135 35.37 16.99 -17.16
C LEU A 135 34.78 17.88 -18.27
N PRO A 136 35.62 18.60 -19.03
CA PRO A 136 35.20 19.25 -20.27
C PRO A 136 34.59 18.25 -21.27
N ASN A 137 33.67 18.73 -22.12
CA ASN A 137 33.01 17.87 -23.11
C ASN A 137 34.00 17.16 -24.06
N GLU A 138 35.07 17.84 -24.47
CA GLU A 138 36.09 17.21 -25.32
C GLU A 138 36.81 16.05 -24.61
N ASP A 139 37.07 16.19 -23.32
CA ASP A 139 37.73 15.17 -22.51
C ASP A 139 36.81 13.94 -22.31
N ILE A 140 35.50 14.16 -22.14
CA ILE A 140 34.50 13.08 -22.08
C ILE A 140 34.42 12.34 -23.41
N ARG A 141 34.46 13.06 -24.54
CA ARG A 141 34.46 12.43 -25.87
C ARG A 141 35.72 11.61 -26.08
N ILE A 142 36.90 12.16 -25.78
CA ILE A 142 38.17 11.42 -25.83
C ILE A 142 38.12 10.18 -24.94
N ALA A 143 37.50 10.31 -23.75
CA ALA A 143 37.35 9.22 -22.81
C ALA A 143 36.52 8.05 -23.39
N LEU A 144 35.48 8.35 -24.16
CA LEU A 144 34.54 7.35 -24.68
C LEU A 144 34.87 6.87 -26.10
N ASP A 145 35.57 7.66 -26.91
CA ASP A 145 35.86 7.42 -28.35
C ASP A 145 36.74 6.18 -28.62
N GLY A 146 37.39 5.62 -27.60
CA GLY A 146 38.17 4.37 -27.71
C GLY A 146 37.48 3.11 -27.18
N ILE A 147 36.34 3.25 -26.49
CA ILE A 147 35.70 2.15 -25.76
C ILE A 147 34.65 1.49 -26.64
N HIS A 148 34.77 0.18 -26.86
CA HIS A 148 33.86 -0.58 -27.72
C HIS A 148 33.09 -1.62 -26.91
N LEU A 149 31.77 -1.64 -27.09
CA LEU A 149 30.84 -2.62 -26.54
C LEU A 149 29.95 -3.12 -27.66
N ASP A 150 29.86 -4.45 -27.81
CA ASP A 150 29.05 -5.07 -28.88
C ASP A 150 29.37 -4.51 -30.27
N HIS A 151 30.67 -4.41 -30.59
CA HIS A 151 31.18 -3.86 -31.85
C HIS A 151 30.79 -2.39 -32.16
N ARG A 152 30.14 -1.70 -31.23
CA ARG A 152 29.78 -0.29 -31.32
C ARG A 152 30.64 0.54 -30.38
N ASN A 153 30.91 1.77 -30.79
CA ASN A 153 31.61 2.73 -29.97
C ASN A 153 30.66 3.24 -28.86
N LEU A 154 31.15 3.27 -27.62
CA LEU A 154 30.36 3.68 -26.45
C LEU A 154 29.90 5.13 -26.56
N LEU A 155 30.70 6.04 -27.13
CA LEU A 155 30.28 7.41 -27.43
C LEU A 155 29.07 7.42 -28.37
N THR A 156 29.08 6.59 -29.42
CA THR A 156 27.95 6.49 -30.35
C THR A 156 26.69 5.94 -29.69
N LEU A 157 26.84 4.97 -28.76
CA LEU A 157 25.71 4.44 -28.00
C LEU A 157 25.06 5.52 -27.12
N PHE A 158 25.89 6.36 -26.47
CA PHE A 158 25.42 7.49 -25.68
C PHE A 158 24.78 8.58 -26.54
N GLU A 159 25.40 8.97 -27.66
CA GLU A 159 24.85 9.96 -28.58
C GLU A 159 23.50 9.50 -29.17
N ASP A 160 23.36 8.21 -29.51
CA ASP A 160 22.10 7.62 -30.00
C ASP A 160 21.00 7.67 -28.92
N MET A 161 21.34 7.34 -27.67
CA MET A 161 20.42 7.46 -26.54
C MET A 161 19.98 8.91 -26.31
N LEU A 162 20.91 9.87 -26.27
CA LEU A 162 20.59 11.30 -26.11
C LEU A 162 19.73 11.83 -27.26
N GLN A 163 19.98 11.38 -28.49
CA GLN A 163 19.19 11.78 -29.67
C GLN A 163 17.79 11.17 -29.67
N SER A 164 17.59 10.01 -29.05
CA SER A 164 16.28 9.35 -28.98
C SER A 164 15.23 10.21 -28.27
N SER A 165 15.64 10.89 -27.18
CA SER A 165 14.79 11.81 -26.41
C SER A 165 15.65 12.73 -25.53
N PRO A 166 16.01 13.93 -26.00
CA PRO A 166 16.98 14.78 -25.30
C PRO A 166 16.54 15.30 -23.93
N GLN A 167 15.23 15.37 -23.67
CA GLN A 167 14.66 16.05 -22.49
C GLN A 167 13.86 15.11 -21.58
N ASP A 168 13.86 13.81 -21.86
CA ASP A 168 13.09 12.84 -21.08
C ASP A 168 13.85 11.53 -20.93
N ALA A 169 14.16 11.18 -19.68
CA ALA A 169 14.92 10.01 -19.29
C ALA A 169 14.15 8.68 -19.45
N LEU A 170 12.81 8.71 -19.44
CA LEU A 170 12.03 7.49 -19.56
C LEU A 170 12.12 6.87 -20.98
N PRO A 171 11.90 7.63 -22.07
CA PRO A 171 12.17 7.12 -23.41
C PRO A 171 13.62 6.70 -23.65
N GLN A 172 14.58 7.36 -23.01
CA GLN A 172 16.00 6.96 -23.06
C GLN A 172 16.21 5.57 -22.42
N LEU A 173 15.61 5.30 -21.25
CA LEU A 173 15.65 3.98 -20.61
C LEU A 173 14.97 2.89 -21.44
N GLN A 174 13.83 3.21 -22.08
CA GLN A 174 13.16 2.31 -23.01
C GLN A 174 14.05 2.00 -24.22
N HIS A 175 14.73 3.01 -24.78
CA HIS A 175 15.67 2.82 -25.88
C HIS A 175 16.84 1.92 -25.48
N ILE A 176 17.40 2.10 -24.28
CA ILE A 176 18.42 1.19 -23.73
C ILE A 176 17.87 -0.23 -23.64
N HIS A 177 16.70 -0.41 -23.01
CA HIS A 177 16.07 -1.71 -22.85
C HIS A 177 15.85 -2.43 -24.19
N GLU A 178 15.45 -1.70 -25.24
CA GLU A 178 15.18 -2.26 -26.57
C GLU A 178 16.43 -2.48 -27.44
N LYS A 179 17.45 -1.63 -27.32
CA LYS A 179 18.58 -1.56 -28.28
C LYS A 179 19.92 -2.05 -27.72
N TRP A 180 20.07 -2.14 -26.40
CA TRP A 180 21.33 -2.54 -25.77
C TRP A 180 21.28 -4.02 -25.40
N LEU A 181 21.36 -4.88 -26.42
CA LEU A 181 21.28 -6.34 -26.30
C LEU A 181 22.48 -6.99 -25.59
N PHE A 182 23.48 -6.19 -25.20
CA PHE A 182 24.70 -6.65 -24.52
C PHE A 182 24.62 -6.57 -23.00
N LEU A 183 23.51 -6.03 -22.44
CA LEU A 183 23.28 -6.03 -21.01
C LEU A 183 23.22 -7.46 -20.48
N ASN A 184 23.83 -7.70 -19.31
CA ASN A 184 23.77 -9.00 -18.66
C ASN A 184 22.41 -9.22 -17.96
N GLU A 185 22.13 -10.45 -17.55
CA GLU A 185 20.85 -10.82 -16.92
C GLU A 185 20.50 -9.98 -15.68
N GLN A 186 21.50 -9.66 -14.85
CA GLN A 186 21.31 -8.82 -13.67
C GLN A 186 20.93 -7.38 -14.07
N GLN A 187 21.62 -6.80 -15.06
CA GLN A 187 21.34 -5.45 -15.56
C GLN A 187 19.98 -5.34 -16.22
N VAL A 188 19.57 -6.35 -17.00
CA VAL A 188 18.23 -6.41 -17.59
C VAL A 188 17.18 -6.50 -16.48
N THR A 189 17.40 -7.36 -15.48
CA THR A 189 16.49 -7.51 -14.33
C THR A 189 16.32 -6.20 -13.56
N GLU A 190 17.41 -5.47 -13.29
CA GLU A 190 17.34 -4.18 -12.58
C GLU A 190 16.72 -3.07 -13.45
N LEU A 191 16.94 -3.10 -14.78
CA LEU A 191 16.26 -2.21 -15.73
C LEU A 191 14.75 -2.44 -15.73
N ASP A 192 14.31 -3.69 -15.80
CA ASP A 192 12.91 -4.09 -15.77
C ASP A 192 12.23 -3.64 -14.47
N LYS A 193 12.88 -3.87 -13.33
CA LYS A 193 12.41 -3.39 -12.02
C LYS A 193 12.28 -1.87 -12.00
N THR A 194 13.30 -1.16 -12.48
CA THR A 194 13.33 0.30 -12.47
C THR A 194 12.26 0.90 -13.38
N LEU A 195 12.12 0.40 -14.61
CA LEU A 195 11.07 0.81 -15.53
C LEU A 195 9.70 0.58 -14.92
N LYS A 196 9.47 -0.59 -14.31
CA LYS A 196 8.23 -0.89 -13.59
C LYS A 196 7.96 0.13 -12.48
N PHE A 197 8.95 0.44 -11.63
CA PHE A 197 8.78 1.45 -10.58
C PHE A 197 8.50 2.85 -11.14
N ILE A 198 9.17 3.24 -12.22
CA ILE A 198 8.92 4.53 -12.88
C ILE A 198 7.49 4.61 -13.41
N TYR A 199 7.02 3.60 -14.13
CA TYR A 199 5.64 3.58 -14.65
C TYR A 199 4.61 3.59 -13.53
N GLU A 200 4.83 2.79 -12.47
CA GLU A 200 3.95 2.78 -11.30
C GLU A 200 3.93 4.15 -10.60
N GLU A 201 5.08 4.83 -10.45
CA GLU A 201 5.13 6.17 -9.86
C GLU A 201 4.45 7.22 -10.74
N ILE A 202 4.59 7.14 -12.08
CA ILE A 202 3.88 8.00 -13.03
C ILE A 202 2.36 7.79 -12.90
N GLU A 203 1.90 6.54 -12.85
CA GLU A 203 0.48 6.22 -12.67
C GLU A 203 -0.04 6.79 -11.34
N GLU A 204 0.73 6.66 -10.27
CA GLU A 204 0.39 7.19 -8.94
C GLU A 204 0.41 8.73 -8.88
N GLU A 205 1.30 9.39 -9.61
CA GLU A 205 1.27 10.84 -9.82
C GLU A 205 0.01 11.28 -10.56
N GLN A 206 -0.37 10.56 -11.62
CA GLN A 206 -1.60 10.84 -12.36
C GLN A 206 -2.84 10.64 -11.49
N LYS A 207 -2.89 9.54 -10.71
CA LYS A 207 -3.94 9.28 -9.73
C LYS A 207 -4.00 10.38 -8.67
N ARG A 208 -2.85 10.89 -8.20
CA ARG A 208 -2.78 12.02 -7.25
C ARG A 208 -3.32 13.31 -7.85
N ALA A 209 -2.88 13.67 -9.05
CA ALA A 209 -3.29 14.91 -9.74
C ALA A 209 -4.80 14.94 -10.02
N HIS A 210 -5.41 13.77 -10.27
CA HIS A 210 -6.84 13.63 -10.53
C HIS A 210 -7.63 13.07 -9.34
N ALA A 211 -7.00 12.96 -8.16
CA ALA A 211 -7.66 12.34 -7.02
C ALA A 211 -8.86 13.18 -6.57
N PRO A 212 -10.04 12.58 -6.38
CA PRO A 212 -11.14 13.25 -5.66
C PRO A 212 -10.71 13.60 -4.24
N GLU A 213 -11.49 14.44 -3.56
CA GLU A 213 -11.22 14.87 -2.17
C GLU A 213 -10.87 13.67 -1.26
N ARG A 214 -9.61 13.54 -0.86
CA ARG A 214 -9.11 12.41 -0.04
C ARG A 214 -9.49 12.52 1.44
N VAL A 215 -10.07 13.66 1.85
CA VAL A 215 -10.45 13.92 3.24
C VAL A 215 -11.83 13.35 3.52
N LEU A 216 -11.85 12.26 4.29
CA LEU A 216 -13.09 11.63 4.74
C LEU A 216 -13.96 12.59 5.56
N LYS A 217 -15.25 12.66 5.19
CA LYS A 217 -16.29 13.41 5.88
C LYS A 217 -17.32 12.44 6.44
N PHE A 218 -17.73 12.68 7.69
CA PHE A 218 -18.70 11.82 8.38
C PHE A 218 -19.99 12.58 8.64
N LYS A 219 -21.13 11.90 8.46
CA LYS A 219 -22.43 12.44 8.86
C LYS A 219 -22.57 12.32 10.37
N LYS A 220 -23.19 13.33 11.01
CA LYS A 220 -23.50 13.30 12.43
C LYS A 220 -24.35 12.07 12.78
N ARG A 221 -24.04 11.47 13.92
CA ARG A 221 -24.72 10.29 14.47
C ARG A 221 -26.24 10.54 14.56
N LYS A 222 -27.06 9.65 13.98
CA LYS A 222 -28.51 9.61 14.24
C LYS A 222 -28.75 9.12 15.68
N LYS A 223 -29.75 9.70 16.36
CA LYS A 223 -30.04 9.48 17.80
C LYS A 223 -30.31 8.00 18.16
N ASP A 224 -30.69 7.18 17.18
CA ASP A 224 -31.04 5.75 17.32
C ASP A 224 -29.92 4.75 16.95
N SER A 225 -28.69 5.19 16.68
CA SER A 225 -27.63 4.21 16.41
C SER A 225 -27.23 3.47 17.68
N ARG A 226 -27.39 2.14 17.69
CA ARG A 226 -27.03 1.26 18.81
C ARG A 226 -25.56 1.49 19.19
N ASN A 227 -25.27 1.65 20.48
CA ASN A 227 -23.89 1.58 20.95
C ASN A 227 -23.40 0.15 20.73
N PHE A 228 -22.49 -0.04 19.77
CA PHE A 228 -21.81 -1.32 19.59
C PHE A 228 -20.77 -1.46 20.70
N GLU A 229 -21.11 -2.18 21.76
CA GLU A 229 -20.11 -2.69 22.69
C GLU A 229 -19.44 -3.90 22.07
N GLU A 230 -18.19 -3.72 21.68
CA GLU A 230 -17.40 -4.76 21.03
C GLU A 230 -16.52 -5.50 22.06
N SER A 231 -16.46 -6.83 21.97
CA SER A 231 -15.62 -7.66 22.83
C SER A 231 -14.14 -7.29 22.72
N ALA A 232 -13.38 -7.47 23.80
CA ALA A 232 -11.97 -7.06 23.87
C ALA A 232 -11.09 -7.65 22.74
N TRP A 233 -11.29 -8.92 22.36
CA TRP A 233 -10.45 -9.53 21.33
C TRP A 233 -10.65 -8.88 19.94
N LYS A 234 -11.87 -8.47 19.58
CA LYS A 234 -12.17 -7.78 18.30
C LYS A 234 -11.49 -6.42 18.24
N LYS A 235 -11.51 -5.67 19.35
CA LYS A 235 -10.77 -4.39 19.47
C LYS A 235 -9.26 -4.60 19.32
N ASN A 236 -8.75 -5.71 19.86
CA ASN A 236 -7.33 -6.01 19.94
C ASN A 236 -6.78 -6.81 18.73
N LEU A 237 -7.52 -6.89 17.63
CA LEU A 237 -7.04 -7.58 16.43
C LEU A 237 -5.77 -6.92 15.87
N VAL A 238 -4.88 -7.76 15.37
CA VAL A 238 -3.69 -7.43 14.57
C VAL A 238 -3.61 -8.45 13.46
N LEU A 239 -3.81 -8.00 12.22
CA LEU A 239 -3.94 -8.85 11.06
C LEU A 239 -2.65 -8.85 10.24
N ILE A 240 -2.22 -10.02 9.78
CA ILE A 240 -1.23 -10.15 8.71
C ILE A 240 -1.89 -10.80 7.50
N ALA A 241 -1.67 -10.22 6.31
CA ALA A 241 -2.12 -10.77 5.04
C ALA A 241 -1.01 -11.59 4.38
N LYS A 242 -1.33 -12.77 3.85
CA LYS A 242 -0.41 -13.60 3.08
C LYS A 242 -1.13 -14.18 1.86
N ASN A 243 -0.58 -13.97 0.66
CA ASN A 243 -0.91 -14.82 -0.49
C ASN A 243 -0.53 -16.27 -0.14
N ALA A 244 -1.52 -17.16 -0.09
CA ALA A 244 -1.33 -18.51 0.44
C ALA A 244 -0.29 -19.30 -0.34
N ASN A 245 -0.42 -19.40 -1.67
CA ASN A 245 0.48 -20.20 -2.50
C ASN A 245 1.92 -19.69 -2.45
N VAL A 246 2.09 -18.38 -2.65
CA VAL A 246 3.42 -17.74 -2.61
C VAL A 246 4.07 -17.97 -1.24
N TRP A 247 3.30 -17.81 -0.16
CA TRP A 247 3.83 -17.98 1.20
C TRP A 247 4.25 -19.43 1.47
N LEU A 248 3.49 -20.43 1.01
CA LEU A 248 3.87 -21.85 1.17
C LEU A 248 5.19 -22.18 0.45
N VAL A 249 5.43 -21.57 -0.72
CA VAL A 249 6.71 -21.70 -1.44
C VAL A 249 7.86 -21.03 -0.68
N GLN A 250 7.66 -19.81 -0.18
CA GLN A 250 8.64 -19.11 0.64
C GLN A 250 8.96 -19.88 1.93
N LEU A 251 7.94 -20.43 2.60
CA LEU A 251 8.13 -21.30 3.76
C LEU A 251 8.90 -22.57 3.39
N SER A 252 8.63 -23.16 2.22
CA SER A 252 9.37 -24.33 1.76
C SER A 252 10.86 -24.04 1.64
N ARG A 253 11.21 -22.87 1.08
CA ARG A 253 12.60 -22.37 0.99
C ARG A 253 13.19 -22.14 2.38
N LYS A 254 12.47 -21.41 3.25
CA LYS A 254 12.89 -21.06 4.62
C LYS A 254 13.17 -22.28 5.50
N TYR A 255 12.33 -23.31 5.42
CA TYR A 255 12.41 -24.51 6.27
C TYR A 255 13.11 -25.70 5.61
N GLY A 256 13.56 -25.57 4.35
CA GLY A 256 14.28 -26.62 3.63
C GLY A 256 13.48 -27.91 3.42
N ARG A 257 12.14 -27.81 3.37
CA ARG A 257 11.23 -28.94 3.14
C ARG A 257 10.04 -28.51 2.29
N THR A 258 9.46 -29.41 1.52
CA THR A 258 8.25 -29.12 0.74
C THR A 258 7.05 -28.86 1.65
N ILE A 259 6.41 -27.71 1.46
CA ILE A 259 5.17 -27.28 2.12
C ILE A 259 4.20 -26.90 1.00
N GLN A 260 3.18 -27.73 0.78
CA GLN A 260 2.19 -27.58 -0.30
C GLN A 260 0.78 -27.33 0.22
N HIS A 261 0.44 -27.86 1.40
CA HIS A 261 -0.90 -27.76 1.97
C HIS A 261 -0.94 -26.85 3.21
N LEU A 262 -2.13 -26.33 3.53
CA LEU A 262 -2.33 -25.40 4.65
C LEU A 262 -1.98 -26.00 6.02
N ASP A 263 -2.21 -27.30 6.23
CA ASP A 263 -1.86 -28.02 7.46
C ASP A 263 -0.36 -28.29 7.62
N GLN A 264 0.43 -28.07 6.58
CA GLN A 264 1.89 -28.24 6.59
C GLN A 264 2.63 -26.96 7.00
N ILE A 265 1.91 -25.84 7.17
CA ILE A 265 2.47 -24.59 7.70
C ILE A 265 3.12 -24.90 9.06
N PRO A 266 4.43 -24.62 9.24
CA PRO A 266 5.13 -24.99 10.46
C PRO A 266 4.54 -24.28 11.69
N VAL A 267 4.38 -25.02 12.78
CA VAL A 267 3.84 -24.47 14.05
C VAL A 267 4.76 -23.39 14.61
N GLU A 268 6.06 -23.53 14.41
CA GLU A 268 7.07 -22.54 14.79
C GLU A 268 6.93 -21.22 14.02
N GLU A 269 6.44 -21.24 12.78
CA GLU A 269 6.14 -20.02 12.01
C GLU A 269 4.91 -19.31 12.60
N LEU A 270 3.84 -20.05 12.89
CA LEU A 270 2.65 -19.51 13.53
C LEU A 270 2.97 -18.98 14.94
N ALA A 271 3.82 -19.68 15.70
CA ALA A 271 4.25 -19.25 17.02
C ALA A 271 5.10 -17.97 16.94
N GLN A 272 5.91 -17.81 15.88
CA GLN A 272 6.64 -16.58 15.62
C GLN A 272 5.70 -15.40 15.36
N LEU A 273 4.65 -15.58 14.53
CA LEU A 273 3.63 -14.54 14.33
C LEU A 273 2.97 -14.14 15.66
N ALA A 274 2.60 -15.12 16.49
CA ALA A 274 2.03 -14.86 17.81
C ALA A 274 3.00 -14.10 18.74
N ASP A 275 4.29 -14.45 18.77
CA ASP A 275 5.31 -13.70 19.54
C ASP A 275 5.48 -12.25 19.05
N TRP A 276 5.28 -12.00 17.76
CA TRP A 276 5.29 -10.65 17.20
C TRP A 276 4.07 -9.82 17.64
N GLY A 277 3.07 -10.45 18.26
CA GLY A 277 1.82 -9.83 18.68
C GLY A 277 0.74 -9.83 17.59
N ILE A 278 0.94 -10.62 16.53
CA ILE A 278 -0.06 -10.86 15.48
C ILE A 278 -0.99 -11.95 15.98
N ASN A 279 -2.30 -11.70 15.91
CA ASN A 279 -3.32 -12.62 16.42
C ASN A 279 -4.40 -12.92 15.38
N SER A 280 -4.17 -12.52 14.13
CA SER A 280 -5.01 -12.91 13.00
C SER A 280 -4.20 -13.03 11.72
N LEU A 281 -4.56 -14.01 10.90
CA LEU A 281 -3.89 -14.36 9.66
C LEU A 281 -4.92 -14.42 8.53
N TRP A 282 -4.80 -13.53 7.57
CA TRP A 282 -5.59 -13.55 6.33
C TRP A 282 -4.82 -14.29 5.25
N LEU A 283 -5.41 -15.41 4.79
CA LEU A 283 -4.90 -16.18 3.66
C LEU A 283 -5.69 -15.85 2.40
N ILE A 284 -5.00 -15.27 1.43
CA ILE A 284 -5.59 -14.85 0.15
C ILE A 284 -5.57 -16.03 -0.82
N GLY A 285 -6.68 -16.23 -1.52
CA GLY A 285 -6.80 -17.20 -2.61
C GLY A 285 -6.82 -18.65 -2.17
N VAL A 286 -7.52 -18.93 -1.07
CA VAL A 286 -7.74 -20.29 -0.50
C VAL A 286 -8.87 -21.08 -1.17
N TRP A 287 -9.75 -20.39 -1.89
CA TRP A 287 -10.92 -21.00 -2.53
C TRP A 287 -10.55 -21.69 -3.85
N GLU A 288 -11.37 -22.65 -4.26
CA GLU A 288 -11.28 -23.29 -5.56
C GLU A 288 -11.48 -22.26 -6.68
N ARG A 289 -10.48 -22.16 -7.56
CA ARG A 289 -10.40 -21.14 -8.62
C ARG A 289 -10.96 -21.70 -9.93
N SER A 290 -11.36 -20.80 -10.82
CA SER A 290 -11.86 -21.09 -12.17
C SER A 290 -10.75 -21.62 -13.10
N PRO A 291 -10.84 -22.87 -13.61
CA PRO A 291 -9.98 -23.33 -14.70
C PRO A 291 -10.08 -22.46 -15.97
N ALA A 292 -11.27 -21.93 -16.27
CA ALA A 292 -11.43 -20.99 -17.37
C ALA A 292 -10.58 -19.72 -17.20
N SER A 293 -10.46 -19.17 -15.99
CA SER A 293 -9.57 -18.02 -15.69
C SER A 293 -8.11 -18.31 -16.01
N GLU A 294 -7.61 -19.50 -15.67
CA GLU A 294 -6.26 -19.93 -16.05
C GLU A 294 -6.12 -20.02 -17.57
N ARG A 295 -7.08 -20.67 -18.24
CA ARG A 295 -7.08 -20.83 -19.69
C ARG A 295 -7.08 -19.50 -20.44
N ILE A 296 -7.85 -18.53 -19.96
CA ILE A 296 -7.89 -17.17 -20.51
C ILE A 296 -6.49 -16.54 -20.53
N LYS A 297 -5.72 -16.70 -19.45
CA LYS A 297 -4.36 -16.12 -19.32
C LYS A 297 -3.34 -16.81 -20.21
N GLU A 298 -3.40 -18.13 -20.32
CA GLU A 298 -2.59 -18.88 -21.27
C GLU A 298 -2.82 -18.39 -22.70
N LEU A 299 -4.07 -18.11 -23.07
CA LEU A 299 -4.43 -17.61 -24.39
C LEU A 299 -3.89 -16.18 -24.65
N TYR A 300 -3.61 -15.40 -23.61
CA TYR A 300 -2.88 -14.12 -23.70
C TYR A 300 -1.35 -14.27 -23.67
N GLY A 301 -0.83 -15.49 -23.72
CA GLY A 301 0.62 -15.75 -23.66
C GLY A 301 1.22 -15.59 -22.26
N ARG A 302 0.40 -15.54 -21.20
CA ARG A 302 0.86 -15.44 -19.81
C ARG A 302 0.95 -16.83 -19.16
N THR A 303 1.88 -17.65 -19.64
CA THR A 303 2.06 -19.05 -19.19
C THR A 303 2.60 -19.18 -17.77
N GLU A 304 3.17 -18.12 -17.21
CA GLU A 304 3.72 -18.08 -15.84
C GLU A 304 2.65 -17.76 -14.77
N THR A 305 1.40 -17.49 -15.18
CA THR A 305 0.30 -17.05 -14.31
C THR A 305 -0.82 -18.08 -14.24
N THR A 306 -1.48 -18.21 -13.09
CA THR A 306 -2.63 -19.13 -12.90
C THR A 306 -3.95 -18.39 -12.84
N ALA A 307 -5.06 -19.11 -12.62
CA ALA A 307 -6.37 -18.55 -12.33
C ALA A 307 -6.32 -17.49 -11.22
N SER A 308 -7.04 -16.37 -11.44
CA SER A 308 -7.21 -15.34 -10.41
C SER A 308 -7.82 -15.93 -9.15
N ALA A 309 -7.29 -15.56 -7.98
CA ALA A 309 -7.84 -15.92 -6.68
C ALA A 309 -9.28 -15.43 -6.48
N TYR A 310 -9.73 -14.42 -7.24
CA TYR A 310 -11.09 -13.87 -7.16
C TYR A 310 -12.01 -14.34 -8.29
N SER A 311 -11.49 -15.10 -9.27
CA SER A 311 -12.33 -15.86 -10.19
C SER A 311 -12.72 -17.19 -9.53
N ILE A 312 -13.71 -17.10 -8.62
CA ILE A 312 -14.13 -18.20 -7.75
C ILE A 312 -14.98 -19.20 -8.54
N LYS A 313 -14.56 -20.47 -8.56
CA LYS A 313 -15.39 -21.56 -9.05
C LYS A 313 -16.41 -21.98 -7.99
N GLU A 314 -15.93 -22.21 -6.77
CA GLU A 314 -16.72 -22.60 -5.60
C GLU A 314 -16.09 -22.10 -4.29
N TYR A 315 -16.92 -21.77 -3.30
CA TYR A 315 -16.46 -21.46 -1.93
C TYR A 315 -16.14 -22.72 -1.13
N ARG A 316 -15.21 -23.51 -1.66
CA ARG A 316 -14.61 -24.70 -1.06
C ARG A 316 -13.10 -24.49 -1.02
N ILE A 317 -12.43 -24.98 0.02
CA ILE A 317 -10.96 -24.88 0.07
C ILE A 317 -10.36 -25.67 -1.09
N ALA A 318 -9.43 -25.03 -1.80
CA ALA A 318 -8.84 -25.59 -3.00
C ALA A 318 -8.17 -26.94 -2.74
N ALA A 319 -8.37 -27.90 -3.64
CA ALA A 319 -7.78 -29.23 -3.50
C ALA A 319 -6.24 -29.19 -3.51
N SER A 320 -5.67 -28.26 -4.29
CA SER A 320 -4.22 -27.99 -4.35
C SER A 320 -3.62 -27.50 -3.02
N LEU A 321 -4.45 -26.97 -2.12
CA LEU A 321 -4.07 -26.52 -0.79
C LEU A 321 -4.36 -27.57 0.31
N GLY A 322 -4.76 -28.78 -0.09
CA GLY A 322 -5.10 -29.90 0.79
C GLY A 322 -6.59 -29.96 1.19
N GLY A 323 -7.43 -29.07 0.67
CA GLY A 323 -8.88 -29.08 0.87
C GLY A 323 -9.31 -28.88 2.33
N GLU A 324 -10.53 -29.37 2.63
CA GLU A 324 -11.19 -29.13 3.91
C GLU A 324 -10.42 -29.70 5.12
N SER A 325 -9.78 -30.86 4.98
CA SER A 325 -8.99 -31.45 6.06
C SER A 325 -7.76 -30.61 6.41
N ALA A 326 -7.11 -30.00 5.41
CA ALA A 326 -5.93 -29.18 5.63
C ALA A 326 -6.28 -27.88 6.36
N VAL A 327 -7.40 -27.24 6.02
CA VAL A 327 -7.82 -26.02 6.72
C VAL A 327 -8.25 -26.32 8.16
N ASP A 328 -8.88 -27.47 8.42
CA ASP A 328 -9.26 -27.87 9.79
C ASP A 328 -8.01 -28.10 10.66
N GLY A 329 -6.96 -28.72 10.08
CA GLY A 329 -5.66 -28.86 10.72
C GLY A 329 -5.02 -27.51 11.05
N LEU A 330 -5.02 -26.58 10.10
CA LEU A 330 -4.48 -25.23 10.31
C LEU A 330 -5.28 -24.45 11.36
N LEU A 331 -6.62 -24.52 11.32
CA LEU A 331 -7.50 -23.90 12.31
C LEU A 331 -7.17 -24.37 13.72
N TYR A 332 -6.98 -25.67 13.90
CA TYR A 332 -6.59 -26.24 15.18
C TYR A 332 -5.25 -25.66 15.68
N GLN A 333 -4.23 -25.60 14.84
CA GLN A 333 -2.92 -25.02 15.22
C GLN A 333 -3.03 -23.52 15.55
N CYS A 334 -3.76 -22.77 14.74
CA CYS A 334 -3.99 -21.34 14.95
C CYS A 334 -4.72 -21.08 16.28
N GLU A 335 -5.72 -21.88 16.62
CA GLU A 335 -6.47 -21.76 17.86
C GLU A 335 -5.57 -21.94 19.09
N GLN A 336 -4.67 -22.93 19.08
CA GLN A 336 -3.72 -23.15 20.19
C GLN A 336 -2.79 -21.95 20.43
N LEU A 337 -2.52 -21.17 19.38
CA LEU A 337 -1.64 -20.00 19.41
C LEU A 337 -2.39 -18.67 19.54
N GLY A 338 -3.73 -18.71 19.64
CA GLY A 338 -4.57 -17.51 19.72
C GLY A 338 -4.65 -16.72 18.42
N ILE A 339 -4.34 -17.33 17.28
CA ILE A 339 -4.45 -16.74 15.94
C ILE A 339 -5.83 -17.05 15.36
N LYS A 340 -6.49 -16.03 14.81
CA LYS A 340 -7.76 -16.19 14.09
C LYS A 340 -7.54 -16.14 12.58
N LEU A 341 -8.01 -17.16 11.87
CA LEU A 341 -7.96 -17.14 10.42
C LEU A 341 -9.01 -16.18 9.85
N CYS A 342 -8.59 -15.45 8.82
CA CYS A 342 -9.40 -14.57 7.99
C CYS A 342 -9.34 -15.06 6.55
N VAL A 343 -10.47 -15.00 5.86
CA VAL A 343 -10.60 -15.40 4.45
C VAL A 343 -11.31 -14.32 3.66
N ASP A 344 -11.05 -14.30 2.35
CA ASP A 344 -11.79 -13.47 1.40
C ASP A 344 -13.20 -13.98 1.18
N MET A 345 -14.10 -13.07 0.85
CA MET A 345 -15.40 -13.34 0.26
C MET A 345 -15.59 -12.34 -0.90
N VAL A 346 -15.82 -12.88 -2.10
CA VAL A 346 -15.98 -12.11 -3.35
C VAL A 346 -17.45 -12.15 -3.79
N PRO A 347 -18.34 -11.34 -3.20
CA PRO A 347 -19.79 -11.50 -3.41
C PRO A 347 -20.31 -10.95 -4.74
N ASN A 348 -19.52 -10.13 -5.44
CA ASN A 348 -20.01 -9.39 -6.62
C ASN A 348 -20.17 -10.28 -7.86
N HIS A 349 -19.26 -11.23 -8.05
CA HIS A 349 -19.16 -12.07 -9.24
C HIS A 349 -18.63 -13.45 -8.87
N THR A 350 -18.69 -14.37 -9.83
CA THR A 350 -17.98 -15.66 -9.79
C THR A 350 -17.07 -15.79 -11.00
N GLY A 351 -16.30 -16.88 -11.13
CA GLY A 351 -15.66 -17.24 -12.39
C GLY A 351 -16.68 -17.53 -13.50
N VAL A 352 -16.25 -17.41 -14.76
CA VAL A 352 -17.10 -17.68 -15.95
C VAL A 352 -17.49 -19.15 -16.13
N ASP A 353 -16.85 -20.07 -15.42
CA ASP A 353 -17.19 -21.50 -15.38
C ASP A 353 -17.59 -21.97 -13.97
N ALA A 354 -17.99 -21.03 -13.10
CA ALA A 354 -18.43 -21.33 -11.76
C ALA A 354 -19.69 -22.22 -11.75
N THR A 355 -19.81 -23.06 -10.73
CA THR A 355 -20.93 -24.00 -10.60
C THR A 355 -22.28 -23.28 -10.60
N TRP A 356 -22.37 -22.10 -9.98
CA TRP A 356 -23.59 -21.27 -10.00
C TRP A 356 -23.98 -20.81 -11.40
N LEU A 357 -23.04 -20.51 -12.29
CA LEU A 357 -23.35 -20.11 -13.67
C LEU A 357 -23.82 -21.29 -14.52
N LEU A 358 -23.16 -22.44 -14.36
CA LEU A 358 -23.53 -23.65 -15.11
C LEU A 358 -24.91 -24.17 -14.70
N GLU A 359 -25.26 -24.08 -13.42
CA GLU A 359 -26.55 -24.54 -12.89
C GLU A 359 -27.66 -23.49 -13.00
N HIS A 360 -27.33 -22.21 -12.79
CA HIS A 360 -28.27 -21.10 -12.70
C HIS A 360 -27.81 -19.89 -13.53
N PRO A 361 -27.81 -19.99 -14.87
CA PRO A 361 -27.39 -18.88 -15.71
C PRO A 361 -28.33 -17.67 -15.62
N ASP A 362 -29.55 -17.84 -15.10
CA ASP A 362 -30.51 -16.77 -14.80
C ASP A 362 -30.16 -15.94 -13.54
N TRP A 363 -29.14 -16.34 -12.78
CA TRP A 363 -28.64 -15.58 -11.63
C TRP A 363 -27.71 -14.43 -12.02
N TYR A 364 -27.33 -14.34 -13.30
CA TYR A 364 -26.33 -13.41 -13.78
C TYR A 364 -26.97 -12.30 -14.62
N ILE A 365 -26.35 -11.12 -14.62
CA ILE A 365 -26.82 -10.03 -15.48
C ILE A 365 -26.52 -10.40 -16.93
N SER A 366 -27.58 -10.49 -17.74
CA SER A 366 -27.45 -10.86 -19.15
C SER A 366 -28.38 -10.06 -20.06
N VAL A 367 -28.10 -10.13 -21.36
CA VAL A 367 -28.95 -9.62 -22.44
C VAL A 367 -29.12 -10.71 -23.52
N PRO A 368 -30.28 -10.77 -24.20
CA PRO A 368 -30.56 -11.82 -25.19
C PRO A 368 -29.83 -11.61 -26.53
N LYS A 369 -29.22 -10.43 -26.74
CA LYS A 369 -28.46 -10.06 -27.93
C LYS A 369 -27.20 -9.33 -27.53
N SER A 370 -26.15 -9.44 -28.35
CA SER A 370 -24.91 -8.71 -28.12
C SER A 370 -25.24 -7.21 -27.99
N PRO A 371 -24.70 -6.51 -26.97
CA PRO A 371 -24.96 -5.09 -26.80
C PRO A 371 -24.30 -4.23 -27.89
N ILE A 372 -23.25 -4.74 -28.53
CA ILE A 372 -22.59 -4.13 -29.68
C ILE A 372 -22.53 -5.15 -30.82
N ASP A 373 -23.06 -4.77 -31.99
CA ASP A 373 -23.14 -5.66 -33.16
C ASP A 373 -21.77 -6.09 -33.69
N SER A 374 -20.73 -5.29 -33.44
CA SER A 374 -19.35 -5.57 -33.89
C SER A 374 -18.57 -6.51 -32.96
N PHE A 375 -19.09 -6.88 -31.80
CA PHE A 375 -18.43 -7.86 -30.92
C PHE A 375 -18.45 -9.25 -31.55
N LEU A 376 -17.30 -9.91 -31.56
CA LEU A 376 -17.11 -11.23 -32.18
C LEU A 376 -16.69 -12.25 -31.12
N PHE A 377 -17.56 -13.21 -30.83
CA PHE A 377 -17.33 -14.24 -29.79
C PHE A 377 -16.81 -15.52 -30.42
N ASN A 378 -15.55 -15.54 -30.85
CA ASN A 378 -14.93 -16.69 -31.53
C ASN A 378 -13.75 -17.28 -30.75
N SER A 379 -13.67 -17.03 -29.44
CA SER A 379 -12.64 -17.65 -28.62
C SER A 379 -12.71 -19.18 -28.65
N PRO A 380 -11.62 -19.87 -28.27
CA PRO A 380 -11.75 -21.24 -27.77
C PRO A 380 -12.84 -21.33 -26.70
N ASP A 381 -13.60 -22.42 -26.71
CA ASP A 381 -14.64 -22.66 -25.71
C ASP A 381 -14.00 -22.87 -24.33
N LEU A 382 -14.47 -22.12 -23.34
CA LEU A 382 -13.99 -22.16 -21.97
C LEU A 382 -14.86 -23.04 -21.07
N SER A 383 -15.98 -23.55 -21.59
CA SER A 383 -16.89 -24.37 -20.81
C SER A 383 -16.28 -25.75 -20.48
N PRO A 384 -16.43 -26.23 -19.23
CA PRO A 384 -16.06 -27.59 -18.88
C PRO A 384 -17.13 -28.63 -19.28
N LEU A 385 -18.31 -28.19 -19.77
CA LEU A 385 -19.43 -29.05 -20.15
C LEU A 385 -19.58 -29.08 -21.69
N PRO A 386 -19.83 -30.24 -22.31
CA PRO A 386 -19.91 -30.35 -23.78
C PRO A 386 -21.12 -29.60 -24.39
N ASP A 387 -22.22 -29.52 -23.65
CA ASP A 387 -23.48 -28.94 -24.12
C ASP A 387 -23.63 -27.46 -23.80
N VAL A 388 -22.72 -26.90 -23.01
CA VAL A 388 -22.64 -25.47 -22.72
C VAL A 388 -21.42 -24.91 -23.44
N SER A 389 -21.56 -23.77 -24.12
CA SER A 389 -20.45 -23.02 -24.71
C SER A 389 -20.26 -21.70 -23.96
N ILE A 390 -19.02 -21.39 -23.58
CA ILE A 390 -18.62 -20.11 -22.97
C ILE A 390 -17.53 -19.50 -23.86
N MET A 391 -17.83 -18.37 -24.50
CA MET A 391 -16.92 -17.76 -25.48
C MET A 391 -16.71 -16.27 -25.18
N LEU A 392 -15.45 -15.85 -25.09
CA LEU A 392 -15.06 -14.45 -24.95
C LEU A 392 -15.01 -13.73 -26.30
N GLU A 393 -15.05 -12.41 -26.23
CA GLU A 393 -14.91 -11.53 -27.38
C GLU A 393 -13.46 -11.48 -27.88
N ASN A 394 -13.29 -11.36 -29.19
CA ASN A 394 -12.00 -11.41 -29.89
C ASN A 394 -11.03 -10.30 -29.48
N GLY A 395 -11.54 -9.10 -29.22
CA GLY A 395 -10.78 -7.90 -28.87
C GLY A 395 -9.91 -8.08 -27.63
N TYR A 396 -10.28 -9.01 -26.74
CA TYR A 396 -9.42 -9.33 -25.62
C TYR A 396 -8.10 -9.98 -26.04
N TYR A 397 -8.08 -10.80 -27.09
CA TYR A 397 -6.90 -11.59 -27.52
C TYR A 397 -5.88 -10.77 -28.29
N ASP A 398 -6.36 -9.89 -29.17
CA ASP A 398 -5.50 -8.98 -29.94
C ASP A 398 -5.32 -7.61 -29.25
N GLN A 399 -5.88 -7.47 -28.03
CA GLN A 399 -5.88 -6.24 -27.24
C GLN A 399 -6.48 -5.03 -27.97
N SER A 400 -7.36 -5.27 -28.96
CA SER A 400 -8.07 -4.22 -29.69
C SER A 400 -9.34 -3.74 -28.97
N GLY A 401 -9.81 -4.46 -27.95
CA GLY A 401 -11.02 -4.12 -27.21
C GLY A 401 -11.21 -4.92 -25.91
N ALA A 402 -12.22 -4.55 -25.13
CA ALA A 402 -12.59 -5.23 -23.89
C ALA A 402 -14.11 -5.23 -23.73
N ALA A 403 -14.79 -6.15 -24.42
CA ALA A 403 -16.24 -6.24 -24.39
C ALA A 403 -16.75 -6.58 -22.98
N GLU A 404 -17.78 -5.90 -22.48
CA GLU A 404 -18.27 -6.11 -21.11
C GLU A 404 -19.09 -7.39 -20.92
N VAL A 405 -19.26 -8.18 -21.99
CA VAL A 405 -20.02 -9.44 -21.98
C VAL A 405 -19.22 -10.58 -22.60
N PHE A 406 -19.61 -11.81 -22.29
CA PHE A 406 -19.23 -13.03 -22.98
C PHE A 406 -20.49 -13.78 -23.47
N LEU A 407 -20.33 -14.63 -24.48
CA LEU A 407 -21.40 -15.48 -24.99
C LEU A 407 -21.53 -16.73 -24.11
N TYR A 408 -22.75 -16.99 -23.66
CA TYR A 408 -23.16 -18.24 -23.02
C TYR A 408 -24.24 -18.90 -23.87
N GLU A 409 -24.04 -20.17 -24.22
CA GLU A 409 -25.00 -20.97 -24.97
C GLU A 409 -25.19 -22.33 -24.32
N ASP A 410 -26.42 -22.67 -23.91
CA ASP A 410 -26.78 -24.01 -23.47
C ASP A 410 -27.61 -24.66 -24.58
N LYS A 411 -26.99 -25.64 -25.25
CA LYS A 411 -27.55 -26.32 -26.44
C LYS A 411 -28.70 -27.23 -26.07
N GLU A 412 -28.70 -27.81 -24.88
CA GLU A 412 -29.80 -28.67 -24.42
C GLU A 412 -31.05 -27.86 -24.07
N LYS A 413 -30.86 -26.68 -23.46
CA LYS A 413 -31.96 -25.80 -23.03
C LYS A 413 -32.40 -24.78 -24.08
N ASP A 414 -31.74 -24.74 -25.24
CA ASP A 414 -31.94 -23.73 -26.30
C ASP A 414 -31.81 -22.29 -25.76
N ILE A 415 -30.83 -22.08 -24.87
CA ILE A 415 -30.53 -20.77 -24.27
C ILE A 415 -29.32 -20.19 -24.97
N LYS A 416 -29.46 -18.96 -25.47
CA LYS A 416 -28.35 -18.16 -25.97
C LYS A 416 -28.45 -16.75 -25.39
N GLN A 417 -27.43 -16.33 -24.65
CA GLN A 417 -27.40 -15.04 -23.99
C GLN A 417 -25.99 -14.49 -23.87
N TYR A 418 -25.88 -13.19 -23.62
CA TYR A 418 -24.62 -12.49 -23.43
C TYR A 418 -24.58 -12.03 -21.98
N ILE A 419 -23.69 -12.64 -21.20
CA ILE A 419 -23.59 -12.45 -19.75
C ILE A 419 -22.50 -11.42 -19.47
N TYR A 420 -22.77 -10.48 -18.58
CA TYR A 420 -21.81 -9.44 -18.24
C TYR A 420 -20.69 -9.98 -17.36
N HIS A 421 -19.48 -9.52 -17.64
CA HIS A 421 -18.34 -9.68 -16.77
C HIS A 421 -18.50 -8.86 -15.48
N GLY A 422 -17.86 -9.30 -14.40
CA GLY A 422 -17.74 -8.47 -13.20
C GLY A 422 -17.07 -7.14 -13.52
N ASN A 423 -17.61 -6.05 -12.97
CA ASN A 423 -17.11 -4.71 -13.25
C ASN A 423 -17.47 -3.73 -12.13
N ASP A 424 -16.57 -2.79 -11.83
CA ASP A 424 -16.73 -1.73 -10.82
C ASP A 424 -17.05 -0.35 -11.42
N GLY A 425 -17.15 -0.25 -12.76
CA GLY A 425 -17.33 0.99 -13.51
C GLY A 425 -16.05 1.60 -14.06
N THR A 426 -14.90 0.92 -13.93
CA THR A 426 -13.67 1.25 -14.66
C THR A 426 -13.81 0.91 -16.15
N SER A 427 -12.80 1.25 -16.97
CA SER A 427 -12.86 1.03 -18.44
C SER A 427 -12.65 -0.43 -18.85
N MET A 428 -12.12 -1.28 -17.97
CA MET A 428 -11.78 -2.68 -18.29
C MET A 428 -12.58 -3.61 -17.36
N PRO A 429 -13.53 -4.41 -17.88
CA PRO A 429 -14.17 -5.47 -17.11
C PRO A 429 -13.18 -6.58 -16.70
N TRP A 430 -13.52 -7.33 -15.64
CA TRP A 430 -12.80 -8.54 -15.24
C TRP A 430 -13.27 -9.72 -16.10
N ASN A 431 -12.60 -9.91 -17.24
CA ASN A 431 -12.97 -10.80 -18.34
C ASN A 431 -13.02 -12.31 -18.01
N ASP A 432 -12.50 -12.72 -16.86
CA ASP A 432 -12.55 -14.08 -16.34
C ASP A 432 -13.65 -14.28 -15.28
N THR A 433 -14.54 -13.31 -15.12
CA THR A 433 -15.64 -13.34 -14.14
C THR A 433 -17.02 -13.15 -14.78
N ALA A 434 -18.07 -13.53 -14.06
CA ALA A 434 -19.47 -13.35 -14.43
C ALA A 434 -20.24 -12.62 -13.32
N GLN A 435 -20.92 -11.53 -13.68
CA GLN A 435 -21.59 -10.62 -12.74
C GLN A 435 -22.95 -11.17 -12.27
N LEU A 436 -23.11 -11.28 -10.94
CA LEU A 436 -24.37 -11.69 -10.32
C LEU A 436 -25.42 -10.57 -10.36
N ASP A 437 -26.69 -10.93 -10.57
CA ASP A 437 -27.83 -10.01 -10.56
C ASP A 437 -28.45 -9.89 -9.16
N TYR A 438 -28.05 -8.85 -8.42
CA TYR A 438 -28.60 -8.54 -7.11
C TYR A 438 -30.04 -8.01 -7.15
N LEU A 439 -30.69 -7.86 -8.32
CA LEU A 439 -32.16 -7.71 -8.37
C LEU A 439 -32.89 -9.02 -8.12
N ASN A 440 -32.24 -10.17 -8.32
CA ASN A 440 -32.79 -11.48 -8.01
C ASN A 440 -32.72 -11.75 -6.49
N PRO A 441 -33.86 -11.92 -5.78
CA PRO A 441 -33.86 -12.21 -4.35
C PRO A 441 -33.19 -13.55 -3.99
N GLN A 442 -33.22 -14.54 -4.88
CA GLN A 442 -32.58 -15.83 -4.64
C GLN A 442 -31.05 -15.70 -4.61
N VAL A 443 -30.48 -14.90 -5.52
CA VAL A 443 -29.04 -14.60 -5.54
C VAL A 443 -28.62 -13.94 -4.22
N ARG A 444 -29.35 -12.91 -3.78
CA ARG A 444 -29.07 -12.24 -2.49
C ARG A 444 -29.11 -13.22 -1.32
N GLU A 445 -30.12 -14.08 -1.27
CA GLU A 445 -30.24 -15.09 -0.20
C GLU A 445 -29.10 -16.10 -0.25
N GLN A 446 -28.75 -16.62 -1.43
CA GLN A 446 -27.70 -17.60 -1.60
C GLN A 446 -26.33 -17.05 -1.16
N ILE A 447 -26.02 -15.80 -1.52
CA ILE A 447 -24.79 -15.14 -1.06
C ILE A 447 -24.81 -14.96 0.46
N ILE A 448 -25.94 -14.52 1.05
CA ILE A 448 -26.05 -14.38 2.50
C ILE A 448 -25.84 -15.73 3.20
N GLN A 449 -26.44 -16.82 2.71
CA GLN A 449 -26.23 -18.15 3.28
C GLN A 449 -24.79 -18.61 3.18
N THR A 450 -24.14 -18.32 2.05
CA THR A 450 -22.71 -18.62 1.86
C THR A 450 -21.86 -17.86 2.89
N ILE A 451 -22.11 -16.57 3.08
CA ILE A 451 -21.46 -15.75 4.12
C ILE A 451 -21.69 -16.35 5.50
N LEU A 452 -22.95 -16.64 5.85
CA LEU A 452 -23.32 -17.21 7.16
C LEU A 452 -22.63 -18.55 7.43
N THR A 453 -22.47 -19.38 6.38
CA THR A 453 -21.78 -20.67 6.48
C THR A 453 -20.27 -20.48 6.68
N ILE A 454 -19.64 -19.59 5.92
CA ILE A 454 -18.19 -19.34 6.05
C ILE A 454 -17.87 -18.74 7.42
N VAL A 455 -18.66 -17.77 7.93
CA VAL A 455 -18.36 -17.12 9.22
C VAL A 455 -18.52 -18.04 10.44
N GLN A 456 -19.22 -19.18 10.30
CA GLN A 456 -19.27 -20.21 11.34
C GLN A 456 -17.90 -20.87 11.57
N ARG A 457 -17.09 -20.98 10.50
CA ARG A 457 -15.74 -21.57 10.56
C ARG A 457 -14.65 -20.50 10.68
N PHE A 458 -14.83 -19.37 10.01
CA PHE A 458 -13.86 -18.26 9.98
C PHE A 458 -14.45 -17.03 10.66
N PRO A 459 -14.07 -16.72 11.90
CA PRO A 459 -14.66 -15.58 12.63
C PRO A 459 -14.26 -14.22 12.06
N LEU A 460 -13.31 -14.18 11.12
CA LEU A 460 -12.87 -12.98 10.40
C LEU A 460 -13.11 -13.18 8.90
N MET A 461 -13.72 -12.20 8.25
CA MET A 461 -14.00 -12.24 6.82
C MET A 461 -13.76 -10.87 6.20
N ARG A 462 -13.01 -10.85 5.08
CA ARG A 462 -12.77 -9.66 4.26
C ARG A 462 -13.65 -9.75 3.01
N PHE A 463 -14.40 -8.69 2.73
CA PHE A 463 -15.24 -8.56 1.55
C PHE A 463 -14.54 -7.74 0.50
N ASP A 464 -14.38 -8.35 -0.67
CA ASP A 464 -13.81 -7.72 -1.86
C ASP A 464 -14.77 -6.70 -2.48
N ALA A 465 -14.22 -5.57 -2.94
CA ALA A 465 -14.92 -4.53 -3.70
C ALA A 465 -16.34 -4.23 -3.18
N ALA A 466 -16.51 -4.15 -1.84
CA ALA A 466 -17.81 -4.16 -1.20
C ALA A 466 -18.70 -2.98 -1.62
N MET A 467 -18.08 -1.85 -2.00
CA MET A 467 -18.77 -0.64 -2.46
C MET A 467 -19.67 -0.90 -3.68
N THR A 468 -19.29 -1.83 -4.57
CA THR A 468 -20.05 -2.16 -5.80
C THR A 468 -21.45 -2.68 -5.53
N LEU A 469 -21.64 -3.39 -4.41
CA LEU A 469 -22.91 -4.00 -4.00
C LEU A 469 -23.77 -3.12 -3.10
N THR A 470 -23.34 -1.90 -2.80
CA THR A 470 -24.25 -0.95 -2.16
C THR A 470 -25.38 -0.63 -3.11
N LYS A 471 -26.61 -0.54 -2.58
CA LYS A 471 -27.82 -0.32 -3.37
C LYS A 471 -27.69 0.82 -4.39
N LYS A 472 -27.10 1.95 -3.98
CA LYS A 472 -26.82 3.11 -4.84
C LYS A 472 -25.88 2.77 -6.00
N HIS A 473 -24.76 2.12 -5.73
CA HIS A 473 -23.75 1.86 -6.76
C HIS A 473 -24.17 0.72 -7.68
N PHE A 474 -24.82 -0.31 -7.15
CA PHE A 474 -25.38 -1.38 -7.96
C PHE A 474 -26.40 -0.82 -8.96
N GLN A 475 -27.30 0.09 -8.51
CA GLN A 475 -28.20 0.80 -9.42
C GLN A 475 -27.44 1.64 -10.44
N ARG A 476 -26.54 2.52 -10.00
CA ARG A 476 -25.78 3.40 -10.90
C ARG A 476 -25.05 2.64 -11.99
N LEU A 477 -24.38 1.54 -11.63
CA LEU A 477 -23.55 0.75 -12.55
C LEU A 477 -24.41 -0.08 -13.52
N TRP A 478 -25.36 -0.85 -13.00
CA TRP A 478 -26.04 -1.88 -13.79
C TRP A 478 -27.41 -1.45 -14.29
N TYR A 479 -28.10 -0.54 -13.61
CA TYR A 479 -29.47 -0.13 -13.90
C TYR A 479 -29.62 1.39 -13.75
N PRO A 480 -28.89 2.19 -14.55
CA PRO A 480 -28.80 3.64 -14.36
C PRO A 480 -30.18 4.31 -14.40
N LEU A 481 -30.32 5.43 -13.70
CA LEU A 481 -31.56 6.20 -13.75
C LEU A 481 -31.81 6.73 -15.18
N PRO A 482 -33.08 6.87 -15.62
CA PRO A 482 -33.39 7.49 -16.90
C PRO A 482 -32.77 8.88 -17.01
N ASN A 483 -32.03 9.13 -18.09
CA ASN A 483 -31.30 10.38 -18.35
C ASN A 483 -30.16 10.69 -17.35
N SER A 484 -29.66 9.70 -16.61
CA SER A 484 -28.47 9.86 -15.77
C SER A 484 -27.27 10.25 -16.61
N LYS A 485 -26.44 11.16 -16.08
CA LYS A 485 -25.10 11.48 -16.62
C LYS A 485 -23.98 10.84 -15.80
N GLU A 486 -24.33 10.09 -14.75
CA GLU A 486 -23.34 9.36 -13.97
C GLU A 486 -22.77 8.22 -14.80
N ARG A 487 -21.45 8.04 -14.74
CA ARG A 487 -20.78 6.92 -15.41
C ARG A 487 -21.38 5.60 -14.93
N CYS A 488 -21.79 4.76 -15.85
CA CYS A 488 -22.25 3.40 -15.62
C CYS A 488 -21.40 2.42 -16.45
N ILE A 489 -21.78 1.16 -16.52
CA ILE A 489 -21.14 0.23 -17.46
C ILE A 489 -21.48 0.70 -18.90
N PRO A 490 -20.50 0.90 -19.80
CA PRO A 490 -20.73 1.59 -21.09
C PRO A 490 -21.87 0.99 -21.92
N THR A 491 -21.98 -0.34 -21.96
CA THR A 491 -23.06 -1.06 -22.67
C THR A 491 -24.36 -1.20 -21.88
N ARG A 492 -24.51 -0.52 -20.73
CA ARG A 492 -25.72 -0.51 -19.88
C ARG A 492 -26.42 0.85 -19.83
N GLU A 493 -25.92 1.88 -20.51
CA GLU A 493 -26.50 3.23 -20.51
C GLU A 493 -28.00 3.24 -20.89
N ASN A 494 -28.41 2.33 -21.78
CA ASN A 494 -29.80 2.20 -22.23
C ASN A 494 -30.65 1.26 -21.37
N ASN A 495 -30.05 0.53 -20.43
CA ASN A 495 -30.73 -0.40 -19.52
C ASN A 495 -31.25 0.34 -18.27
N THR A 496 -31.97 1.45 -18.51
CA THR A 496 -32.37 2.34 -17.42
C THR A 496 -33.50 1.77 -16.56
N MET A 497 -33.51 2.11 -15.27
CA MET A 497 -34.55 1.71 -14.32
C MET A 497 -34.90 2.89 -13.39
N SER A 498 -36.20 3.11 -13.13
CA SER A 498 -36.60 4.13 -12.16
C SER A 498 -36.18 3.74 -10.74
N ALA A 499 -35.98 4.75 -9.88
CA ALA A 499 -35.68 4.50 -8.48
C ALA A 499 -36.76 3.67 -7.78
N GLU A 500 -38.03 3.94 -8.07
CA GLU A 500 -39.18 3.20 -7.50
C GLU A 500 -39.18 1.73 -7.91
N GLU A 501 -38.89 1.42 -9.18
CA GLU A 501 -38.83 0.04 -9.65
C GLU A 501 -37.65 -0.71 -9.05
N PHE A 502 -36.49 -0.06 -9.02
CA PHE A 502 -35.29 -0.63 -8.41
C PHE A 502 -35.50 -0.90 -6.92
N ASP A 503 -36.09 0.06 -6.19
CA ASP A 503 -36.43 -0.07 -4.79
C ASP A 503 -37.43 -1.20 -4.53
N ARG A 504 -38.37 -1.44 -5.45
CA ARG A 504 -39.30 -2.56 -5.36
C ARG A 504 -38.60 -3.91 -5.49
N ARG A 505 -37.60 -4.03 -6.38
CA ARG A 505 -36.85 -5.29 -6.63
C ARG A 505 -35.73 -5.54 -5.61
N MET A 506 -35.13 -4.47 -5.09
CA MET A 506 -34.11 -4.49 -4.04
C MET A 506 -34.54 -3.61 -2.85
N PRO A 507 -35.52 -4.04 -2.04
CA PRO A 507 -36.13 -3.21 -1.00
C PRO A 507 -35.19 -2.90 0.16
N ARG A 508 -34.24 -3.78 0.45
CA ARG A 508 -33.26 -3.64 1.51
C ARG A 508 -31.87 -3.42 0.94
N GLU A 509 -31.05 -2.72 1.71
CA GLU A 509 -29.63 -2.61 1.46
C GLU A 509 -28.95 -3.93 1.83
N PHE A 510 -28.27 -4.55 0.85
CA PHE A 510 -27.73 -5.91 0.96
C PHE A 510 -26.79 -6.06 2.16
N TRP A 511 -25.82 -5.15 2.27
CA TRP A 511 -24.83 -5.19 3.36
C TRP A 511 -25.45 -4.99 4.74
N LYS A 512 -26.52 -4.20 4.84
CA LYS A 512 -27.23 -4.03 6.10
C LYS A 512 -27.89 -5.33 6.53
N GLU A 513 -28.49 -6.05 5.58
CA GLU A 513 -29.10 -7.36 5.83
C GLU A 513 -28.05 -8.42 6.21
N VAL A 514 -26.89 -8.43 5.54
CA VAL A 514 -25.74 -9.28 5.93
C VAL A 514 -25.31 -8.99 7.36
N VAL A 515 -25.06 -7.73 7.71
CA VAL A 515 -24.61 -7.35 9.06
C VAL A 515 -25.64 -7.72 10.13
N GLU A 516 -26.93 -7.47 9.88
CA GLU A 516 -28.02 -7.80 10.82
C GLU A 516 -28.11 -9.32 11.06
N ARG A 517 -28.08 -10.13 9.99
CA ARG A 517 -28.16 -11.60 10.12
C ARG A 517 -26.90 -12.21 10.73
N VAL A 518 -25.72 -11.69 10.41
CA VAL A 518 -24.47 -12.12 11.05
C VAL A 518 -24.50 -11.76 12.54
N ALA A 519 -24.98 -10.57 12.92
CA ALA A 519 -25.10 -10.20 14.33
C ALA A 519 -26.06 -11.13 15.10
N GLU A 520 -27.11 -11.64 14.46
CA GLU A 520 -28.06 -12.58 15.06
C GLU A 520 -27.52 -14.01 15.15
N GLN A 521 -26.90 -14.51 14.08
CA GLN A 521 -26.53 -15.92 13.95
C GLN A 521 -25.07 -16.22 14.34
N ASN A 522 -24.18 -15.25 14.14
CA ASN A 522 -22.74 -15.35 14.36
C ASN A 522 -22.20 -14.07 15.03
N PRO A 523 -22.68 -13.69 16.25
CA PRO A 523 -22.34 -12.43 16.90
C PRO A 523 -20.84 -12.25 17.17
N ASN A 524 -20.07 -13.34 17.17
CA ASN A 524 -18.62 -13.33 17.33
C ASN A 524 -17.87 -13.01 16.04
N ALA A 525 -18.50 -13.02 14.86
CA ALA A 525 -17.82 -12.70 13.61
C ALA A 525 -17.41 -11.22 13.53
N VAL A 526 -16.37 -10.93 12.75
CA VAL A 526 -15.93 -9.59 12.36
C VAL A 526 -15.93 -9.54 10.84
N LEU A 527 -16.65 -8.56 10.32
CA LEU A 527 -16.84 -8.32 8.91
C LEU A 527 -16.04 -7.10 8.48
N MET A 528 -15.16 -7.28 7.50
CA MET A 528 -14.25 -6.25 7.03
C MET A 528 -14.56 -5.91 5.57
N ALA A 529 -14.99 -4.69 5.29
CA ALA A 529 -15.24 -4.23 3.94
C ALA A 529 -14.01 -3.55 3.36
N GLU A 530 -13.55 -4.04 2.22
CA GLU A 530 -12.84 -3.18 1.28
C GLU A 530 -13.86 -2.27 0.61
N ALA A 531 -13.93 -1.02 1.06
CA ALA A 531 -14.77 -0.01 0.47
C ALA A 531 -13.95 1.25 0.23
N PHE A 532 -14.00 1.75 -1.00
CA PHE A 532 -13.37 3.00 -1.41
C PHE A 532 -14.45 4.03 -1.76
N TRP A 533 -14.09 5.07 -2.54
CA TRP A 533 -15.00 6.12 -3.01
C TRP A 533 -15.61 6.98 -1.89
N LEU A 534 -14.87 7.19 -0.80
CA LEU A 534 -15.30 7.99 0.37
C LEU A 534 -16.56 7.41 1.06
N MET A 535 -16.80 6.10 0.88
CA MET A 535 -17.96 5.39 1.42
C MET A 535 -17.74 4.84 2.83
N GLU A 536 -16.56 4.98 3.40
CA GLU A 536 -16.19 4.45 4.72
C GLU A 536 -17.20 4.91 5.77
N GLY A 537 -17.56 6.19 5.74
CA GLY A 537 -18.58 6.75 6.62
C GLY A 537 -19.98 6.15 6.42
N TYR A 538 -20.35 5.74 5.21
CA TYR A 538 -21.63 5.07 4.91
C TYR A 538 -21.63 3.63 5.41
N PHE A 539 -20.57 2.86 5.11
CA PHE A 539 -20.42 1.48 5.59
C PHE A 539 -20.43 1.41 7.12
N ILE A 540 -19.79 2.37 7.79
CA ILE A 540 -19.75 2.40 9.25
C ILE A 540 -21.09 2.86 9.85
N ASN A 541 -21.61 4.01 9.43
CA ASN A 541 -22.74 4.64 10.13
C ASN A 541 -24.12 4.13 9.68
N GLU A 542 -24.30 3.77 8.42
CA GLU A 542 -25.61 3.39 7.87
C GLU A 542 -25.73 1.87 7.68
N LEU A 543 -24.64 1.17 7.30
CA LEU A 543 -24.64 -0.28 7.08
C LEU A 543 -24.27 -1.09 8.32
N GLY A 544 -23.48 -0.50 9.23
CA GLY A 544 -23.06 -1.13 10.48
C GLY A 544 -21.86 -2.07 10.35
N MET A 545 -21.08 -1.96 9.28
CA MET A 545 -19.91 -2.80 9.02
C MET A 545 -18.90 -2.76 10.19
N HIS A 546 -18.30 -3.91 10.53
CA HIS A 546 -17.41 -4.00 11.70
C HIS A 546 -16.07 -3.31 11.45
N ARG A 547 -15.48 -3.51 10.27
CA ARG A 547 -14.21 -2.91 9.86
C ARG A 547 -14.31 -2.42 8.42
N VAL A 548 -13.67 -1.29 8.10
CA VAL A 548 -13.63 -0.75 6.74
C VAL A 548 -12.23 -0.24 6.44
N TYR A 549 -11.74 -0.51 5.23
CA TYR A 549 -10.43 -0.03 4.77
C TYR A 549 -10.30 1.48 4.91
N ASN A 550 -9.12 1.92 5.32
CA ASN A 550 -8.78 3.34 5.44
C ASN A 550 -7.57 3.65 4.54
N SER A 551 -7.80 3.75 3.23
CA SER A 551 -6.75 4.09 2.28
C SER A 551 -6.18 5.49 2.51
N ALA A 552 -6.91 6.38 3.18
CA ALA A 552 -6.41 7.69 3.58
C ALA A 552 -5.26 7.58 4.58
N PHE A 553 -5.20 6.53 5.43
CA PHE A 553 -4.04 6.28 6.31
C PHE A 553 -2.79 6.05 5.47
N MET A 554 -2.86 5.15 4.49
CA MET A 554 -1.73 4.81 3.63
C MET A 554 -1.33 6.00 2.76
N ASN A 555 -2.26 6.49 1.92
CA ASN A 555 -1.96 7.48 0.90
C ASN A 555 -1.49 8.81 1.48
N LEU A 556 -2.19 9.35 2.48
CA LEU A 556 -1.86 10.68 3.01
C LEU A 556 -0.58 10.67 3.85
N LEU A 557 -0.30 9.60 4.59
CA LEU A 557 0.96 9.50 5.36
C LEU A 557 2.16 9.17 4.47
N ARG A 558 1.96 8.39 3.39
CA ARG A 558 2.97 8.16 2.34
C ARG A 558 3.36 9.46 1.66
N ASP A 559 2.36 10.23 1.25
CA ASP A 559 2.52 11.47 0.49
C ASP A 559 2.85 12.69 1.38
N GLU A 560 2.98 12.51 2.70
CA GLU A 560 3.20 13.60 3.69
C GLU A 560 2.13 14.71 3.65
N GLU A 561 0.92 14.36 3.19
CA GLU A 561 -0.28 15.20 3.27
C GLU A 561 -0.86 15.16 4.70
N ASN A 562 0.00 15.43 5.70
CA ASN A 562 -0.26 15.27 7.12
C ASN A 562 -1.42 16.16 7.60
N ASP A 563 -1.58 17.33 7.02
CA ASP A 563 -2.69 18.26 7.28
C ASP A 563 -4.04 17.64 6.89
N LYS A 564 -4.11 16.94 5.75
CA LYS A 564 -5.30 16.24 5.28
C LYS A 564 -5.61 15.05 6.19
N TYR A 565 -4.61 14.29 6.62
CA TYR A 565 -4.84 13.17 7.53
C TYR A 565 -5.26 13.64 8.94
N GLN A 566 -4.66 14.72 9.45
CA GLN A 566 -5.13 15.43 10.65
C GLN A 566 -6.61 15.83 10.52
N GLN A 567 -7.04 16.34 9.36
CA GLN A 567 -8.45 16.65 9.11
C GLN A 567 -9.34 15.42 9.14
N VAL A 568 -8.91 14.28 8.58
CA VAL A 568 -9.65 13.00 8.68
C VAL A 568 -9.90 12.62 10.14
N LEU A 569 -8.86 12.69 10.97
CA LEU A 569 -8.96 12.38 12.41
C LEU A 569 -9.86 13.39 13.13
N LYS A 570 -9.70 14.69 12.88
CA LYS A 570 -10.54 15.76 13.47
C LYS A 570 -12.01 15.62 13.07
N ASN A 571 -12.28 15.23 11.82
CA ASN A 571 -13.65 14.96 11.33
C ASN A 571 -14.28 13.77 12.05
N ALA A 572 -13.53 12.68 12.21
CA ALA A 572 -14.00 11.50 12.94
C ALA A 572 -14.28 11.84 14.41
N LEU A 573 -13.34 12.51 15.09
CA LEU A 573 -13.44 12.86 16.51
C LEU A 573 -14.57 13.85 16.81
N SER A 574 -14.76 14.87 15.96
CA SER A 574 -15.83 15.87 16.13
C SER A 574 -17.22 15.35 15.72
N THR A 575 -17.30 14.19 15.06
CA THR A 575 -18.55 13.59 14.61
C THR A 575 -18.97 12.39 15.47
N ASN A 576 -18.10 11.39 15.55
CA ASN A 576 -18.29 10.17 16.33
C ASN A 576 -16.93 9.47 16.53
N PRO A 577 -16.27 9.65 17.68
CA PRO A 577 -14.94 9.07 17.95
C PRO A 577 -14.86 7.55 17.76
N ALA A 578 -15.98 6.83 17.96
CA ALA A 578 -16.02 5.37 17.78
C ALA A 578 -15.73 4.91 16.34
N ILE A 579 -15.82 5.79 15.35
CA ILE A 579 -15.46 5.53 13.95
C ILE A 579 -13.98 5.11 13.85
N LEU A 580 -13.09 5.69 14.64
CA LEU A 580 -11.67 5.34 14.60
C LEU A 580 -11.43 3.85 14.89
N GLY A 581 -12.24 3.26 15.78
CA GLY A 581 -12.19 1.82 16.10
C GLY A 581 -12.66 0.91 14.98
N ARG A 582 -13.22 1.47 13.89
CA ARG A 582 -13.76 0.74 12.74
C ARG A 582 -12.82 0.75 11.54
N PHE A 583 -11.75 1.54 11.56
CA PHE A 583 -10.82 1.56 10.43
C PHE A 583 -9.90 0.36 10.42
N VAL A 584 -9.58 -0.10 9.21
CA VAL A 584 -8.45 -0.97 8.92
C VAL A 584 -7.36 -0.07 8.37
N ASN A 585 -6.33 0.15 9.18
CA ASN A 585 -5.17 0.92 8.77
C ASN A 585 -4.12 -0.05 8.23
N PHE A 586 -3.41 0.34 7.18
CA PHE A 586 -2.37 -0.47 6.54
C PHE A 586 -1.38 0.44 5.82
N LEU A 587 -0.15 -0.06 5.58
CA LEU A 587 0.83 0.59 4.71
C LEU A 587 0.77 0.04 3.28
N ASN A 588 0.30 -1.19 3.12
CA ASN A 588 -0.02 -1.78 1.84
C ASN A 588 -1.09 -2.87 2.00
N ASN A 589 -1.73 -3.22 0.89
CA ASN A 589 -2.58 -4.38 0.75
C ASN A 589 -2.11 -5.18 -0.49
N PRO A 590 -2.78 -6.28 -0.89
CA PRO A 590 -2.37 -7.07 -2.05
C PRO A 590 -2.42 -6.34 -3.40
N ASP A 591 -3.28 -5.35 -3.55
CA ASP A 591 -3.47 -4.59 -4.80
C ASP A 591 -2.52 -3.39 -4.91
N GLU A 592 -2.10 -2.85 -3.76
CA GLU A 592 -1.23 -1.70 -3.61
C GLU A 592 0.26 -2.08 -3.69
N ARG A 593 1.10 -1.10 -4.03
CA ARG A 593 2.57 -1.26 -3.99
C ARG A 593 3.05 -1.69 -2.60
N THR A 594 4.18 -2.38 -2.52
CA THR A 594 4.69 -2.89 -1.24
C THR A 594 5.01 -1.75 -0.26
N ALA A 595 4.95 -2.02 1.05
CA ALA A 595 5.29 -1.01 2.04
C ALA A 595 6.76 -0.57 1.92
N ALA A 596 7.65 -1.48 1.50
CA ALA A 596 9.06 -1.21 1.23
C ALA A 596 9.24 -0.17 0.10
N ASP A 597 8.54 -0.32 -1.03
CA ASP A 597 8.58 0.68 -2.11
C ASP A 597 7.96 2.01 -1.67
N GLN A 598 6.79 1.97 -1.03
CA GLN A 598 6.02 3.18 -0.75
C GLN A 598 6.59 4.03 0.39
N PHE A 599 7.09 3.40 1.45
CA PHE A 599 7.54 4.04 2.70
C PHE A 599 9.01 3.77 3.04
N GLY A 600 9.76 3.16 2.13
CA GLY A 600 11.14 2.74 2.38
C GLY A 600 11.25 1.69 3.48
N LYS A 601 12.48 1.50 3.96
CA LYS A 601 12.82 0.52 5.03
C LYS A 601 13.37 1.19 6.31
N SER A 602 13.30 2.52 6.41
CA SER A 602 13.97 3.30 7.46
C SER A 602 13.00 4.05 8.38
N GLU A 603 13.36 5.24 8.85
CA GLU A 603 12.71 5.98 9.92
C GLU A 603 11.24 6.30 9.61
N LYS A 604 10.91 6.73 8.38
CA LYS A 604 9.51 7.01 7.99
C LYS A 604 8.63 5.77 8.09
N TYR A 605 9.10 4.64 7.55
CA TYR A 605 8.42 3.36 7.67
C TYR A 605 8.09 3.03 9.13
N PHE A 606 9.05 3.18 10.04
CA PHE A 606 8.84 2.89 11.46
C PHE A 606 7.99 3.94 12.21
N ALA A 607 8.01 5.20 11.74
CA ALA A 607 7.11 6.24 12.23
C ALA A 607 5.65 5.89 11.94
N VAL A 608 5.35 5.55 10.69
CA VAL A 608 4.01 5.19 10.24
C VAL A 608 3.59 3.83 10.80
N CYS A 609 4.49 2.84 10.90
CA CYS A 609 4.21 1.57 11.59
C CYS A 609 3.94 1.75 13.09
N THR A 610 4.58 2.74 13.74
CA THR A 610 4.24 3.09 15.12
C THR A 610 2.80 3.59 15.18
N MET A 611 2.39 4.49 14.28
CA MET A 611 1.00 4.95 14.19
C MET A 611 0.02 3.79 13.92
N LEU A 612 0.37 2.89 13.01
CA LEU A 612 -0.40 1.68 12.70
C LEU A 612 -0.65 0.85 13.97
N ALA A 613 0.39 0.59 14.77
CA ALA A 613 0.30 -0.20 15.99
C ALA A 613 -0.47 0.49 17.13
N THR A 614 -0.45 1.83 17.19
CA THR A 614 -0.93 2.60 18.35
C THR A 614 -2.19 3.43 18.11
N MET A 615 -2.75 3.45 16.90
CA MET A 615 -4.08 4.01 16.65
C MET A 615 -5.21 3.02 16.98
N PRO A 616 -6.42 3.50 17.30
CA PRO A 616 -7.62 2.66 17.33
C PRO A 616 -7.89 2.04 15.94
N GLY A 617 -8.61 0.92 15.93
CA GLY A 617 -8.95 0.20 14.68
C GLY A 617 -8.24 -1.14 14.54
N LEU A 618 -8.13 -1.68 13.32
CA LEU A 618 -7.44 -2.91 13.01
C LEU A 618 -6.15 -2.57 12.24
N PRO A 619 -4.96 -2.76 12.82
CA PRO A 619 -3.73 -2.75 12.04
C PRO A 619 -3.64 -3.99 11.16
N MET A 620 -3.44 -3.78 9.87
CA MET A 620 -3.15 -4.83 8.90
C MET A 620 -1.73 -4.66 8.37
N ILE A 621 -0.97 -5.75 8.43
CA ILE A 621 0.39 -5.89 7.92
C ILE A 621 0.31 -6.67 6.59
N GLY A 622 0.88 -6.12 5.52
CA GLY A 622 0.87 -6.74 4.20
C GLY A 622 1.78 -7.97 4.09
N HIS A 623 1.60 -8.74 3.01
CA HIS A 623 2.52 -9.83 2.67
C HIS A 623 3.93 -9.25 2.45
N GLY A 624 4.95 -9.90 3.02
CA GLY A 624 6.35 -9.50 2.86
C GLY A 624 6.77 -8.21 3.58
N GLN A 625 5.83 -7.50 4.22
CA GLN A 625 6.09 -6.19 4.83
C GLN A 625 7.11 -6.26 5.98
N ILE A 626 7.11 -7.32 6.79
CA ILE A 626 8.05 -7.50 7.90
C ILE A 626 9.40 -7.96 7.36
N GLU A 627 9.36 -8.85 6.37
CA GLU A 627 10.51 -9.46 5.71
C GLU A 627 11.25 -8.48 4.78
N GLY A 628 10.59 -7.39 4.36
CA GLY A 628 11.16 -6.36 3.48
C GLY A 628 11.10 -6.71 2.00
N PHE A 629 10.20 -7.60 1.60
CA PHE A 629 9.99 -7.97 0.21
C PHE A 629 9.38 -6.82 -0.60
N GLU A 630 9.88 -6.64 -1.80
CA GLU A 630 9.52 -5.59 -2.75
C GLU A 630 8.63 -6.13 -3.89
N GLU A 631 8.58 -7.45 -4.09
CA GLU A 631 7.68 -8.07 -5.06
C GLU A 631 6.21 -7.93 -4.61
N ARG A 632 5.39 -7.34 -5.48
CA ARG A 632 3.93 -7.27 -5.30
C ARG A 632 3.27 -8.52 -5.88
N TYR A 633 2.49 -9.21 -5.05
CA TYR A 633 1.75 -10.41 -5.44
C TYR A 633 0.29 -10.10 -5.73
N GLY A 634 -0.04 -10.07 -7.02
CA GLY A 634 -1.43 -10.03 -7.48
C GLY A 634 -2.19 -11.33 -7.17
N MET A 635 -3.44 -11.39 -7.61
CA MET A 635 -4.35 -12.50 -7.32
C MET A 635 -4.00 -13.81 -8.05
N ASP A 636 -3.03 -13.79 -8.95
CA ASP A 636 -2.72 -14.85 -9.90
C ASP A 636 -1.33 -15.48 -9.74
N TYR A 637 -0.66 -15.15 -8.63
CA TYR A 637 0.63 -15.70 -8.29
C TYR A 637 0.48 -17.03 -7.52
N LEU A 638 1.22 -18.05 -7.96
CA LEU A 638 1.44 -19.30 -7.21
C LEU A 638 2.81 -19.37 -6.55
N ILE A 639 3.80 -18.74 -7.18
CA ILE A 639 5.20 -18.75 -6.76
C ILE A 639 5.73 -17.32 -6.76
N PRO A 640 6.70 -16.98 -5.89
CA PRO A 640 7.43 -15.73 -6.01
C PRO A 640 8.30 -15.77 -7.27
N GLN A 641 8.27 -14.69 -8.06
CA GLN A 641 9.10 -14.56 -9.26
C GLN A 641 10.48 -14.00 -8.92
N TRP A 642 10.59 -13.26 -7.81
CA TRP A 642 11.86 -12.73 -7.33
C TRP A 642 12.44 -13.66 -6.26
N ASP A 643 13.75 -13.86 -6.27
CA ASP A 643 14.45 -14.62 -5.22
C ASP A 643 14.89 -13.69 -4.09
N GLU A 644 13.90 -13.07 -3.44
CA GLU A 644 14.15 -12.13 -2.35
C GLU A 644 14.57 -12.83 -1.07
N GLN A 645 15.50 -12.22 -0.35
CA GLN A 645 15.95 -12.67 0.97
C GLN A 645 15.34 -11.78 2.06
N GLU A 646 15.04 -12.36 3.22
CA GLU A 646 14.56 -11.60 4.38
C GLU A 646 15.59 -10.54 4.80
N ASP A 647 15.16 -9.30 4.97
CA ASP A 647 15.99 -8.22 5.50
C ASP A 647 16.12 -8.36 7.02
N ALA A 648 17.25 -8.95 7.46
CA ALA A 648 17.53 -9.20 8.86
C ALA A 648 17.58 -7.91 9.70
N GLU A 649 18.01 -6.78 9.11
CA GLU A 649 18.07 -5.50 9.81
C GLU A 649 16.67 -4.92 9.98
N LEU A 650 15.84 -4.94 8.94
CA LEU A 650 14.44 -4.52 9.01
C LEU A 650 13.66 -5.35 10.06
N ILE A 651 13.84 -6.66 10.07
CA ILE A 651 13.23 -7.55 11.09
C ILE A 651 13.74 -7.20 12.50
N ARG A 652 15.03 -6.90 12.66
CA ARG A 652 15.60 -6.47 13.95
C ARG A 652 14.97 -5.16 14.42
N GLN A 653 14.77 -4.21 13.52
CA GLN A 653 14.11 -2.94 13.83
C GLN A 653 12.62 -3.14 14.18
N HIS A 654 11.89 -4.05 13.51
CA HIS A 654 10.53 -4.45 13.91
C HIS A 654 10.48 -5.02 15.33
N LYS A 655 11.39 -5.93 15.67
CA LYS A 655 11.52 -6.51 17.02
C LYS A 655 11.76 -5.43 18.08
N LYS A 656 12.50 -4.39 17.74
CA LYS A 656 12.80 -3.26 18.62
C LYS A 656 11.62 -2.29 18.74
N TRP A 657 11.01 -1.92 17.62
CA TRP A 657 10.12 -0.75 17.55
C TRP A 657 8.64 -1.07 17.50
N ILE A 658 8.25 -2.18 16.88
CA ILE A 658 6.85 -2.45 16.50
C ILE A 658 6.24 -3.61 17.31
N PHE A 659 6.88 -4.78 17.35
CA PHE A 659 6.33 -5.96 18.05
C PHE A 659 6.03 -5.72 19.54
N PRO A 660 6.85 -4.95 20.30
CA PRO A 660 6.50 -4.61 21.68
C PRO A 660 5.20 -3.80 21.83
N LEU A 661 4.80 -3.06 20.79
CA LEU A 661 3.57 -2.29 20.73
C LEU A 661 2.39 -3.17 20.34
N LEU A 662 2.55 -4.06 19.35
CA LEU A 662 1.53 -5.03 18.95
C LEU A 662 1.14 -5.97 20.10
N ARG A 663 2.11 -6.49 20.86
CA ARG A 663 1.83 -7.26 22.10
C ARG A 663 1.07 -6.47 23.17
N LYS A 664 1.08 -5.14 23.06
CA LYS A 664 0.38 -4.20 23.96
C LYS A 664 -0.82 -3.55 23.28
N ARG A 665 -1.36 -4.16 22.22
CA ARG A 665 -2.48 -3.63 21.43
C ARG A 665 -3.63 -3.10 22.28
N ALA A 666 -3.96 -3.79 23.37
CA ALA A 666 -5.02 -3.39 24.32
C ALA A 666 -4.87 -1.99 24.91
N TYR A 667 -3.65 -1.45 24.97
CA TYR A 667 -3.37 -0.11 25.50
C TYR A 667 -3.76 1.01 24.53
N PHE A 668 -3.96 0.67 23.26
CA PHE A 668 -4.13 1.61 22.16
C PHE A 668 -5.44 1.41 21.38
N ALA A 669 -6.07 0.25 21.52
CA ALA A 669 -7.17 -0.18 20.67
C ALA A 669 -8.49 0.57 20.89
N ASP A 670 -8.74 1.10 22.09
CA ASP A 670 -10.03 1.69 22.41
C ASP A 670 -10.14 3.13 21.89
N ALA A 671 -11.10 3.36 20.98
CA ALA A 671 -11.38 4.67 20.41
C ALA A 671 -12.12 5.60 21.40
N HIS A 672 -12.76 5.08 22.45
CA HIS A 672 -13.51 5.90 23.42
C HIS A 672 -12.61 6.69 24.37
N THR A 673 -11.39 6.21 24.59
CA THR A 673 -10.37 6.83 25.44
C THR A 673 -9.28 7.52 24.63
N PHE A 674 -9.38 7.49 23.30
CA PHE A 674 -8.44 8.13 22.41
C PHE A 674 -8.65 9.65 22.38
N THR A 675 -7.56 10.40 22.49
CA THR A 675 -7.54 11.86 22.39
C THR A 675 -6.40 12.30 21.49
N LEU A 676 -6.70 13.10 20.47
CA LEU A 676 -5.69 13.78 19.63
C LEU A 676 -5.42 15.18 20.17
N PHE A 677 -4.15 15.58 20.26
CA PHE A 677 -3.73 16.92 20.67
C PHE A 677 -3.59 17.87 19.48
N ASP A 678 -3.83 19.16 19.72
CA ASP A 678 -3.47 20.22 18.78
C ASP A 678 -2.01 20.62 19.01
N VAL A 679 -1.13 20.21 18.09
CA VAL A 679 0.33 20.41 18.19
C VAL A 679 0.73 21.74 17.58
N GLN A 680 1.57 22.48 18.30
CA GLN A 680 2.00 23.81 17.90
C GLN A 680 3.53 23.94 17.96
N ALA A 681 4.09 24.67 17.00
CA ALA A 681 5.49 25.10 17.04
C ALA A 681 5.67 26.13 18.15
N VAL A 682 6.92 26.39 18.57
CA VAL A 682 7.25 27.45 19.52
C VAL A 682 6.74 28.83 19.06
N SER A 683 6.59 29.04 17.75
CA SER A 683 6.00 30.26 17.18
C SER A 683 4.46 30.36 17.30
N GLY A 684 3.78 29.34 17.85
CA GLY A 684 2.33 29.26 17.98
C GLY A 684 1.57 28.82 16.73
N LYS A 685 2.27 28.40 15.66
CA LYS A 685 1.64 27.86 14.44
C LYS A 685 1.30 26.38 14.63
N SER A 686 0.17 25.92 14.09
CA SER A 686 -0.18 24.49 14.07
C SER A 686 0.86 23.71 13.24
N VAL A 687 1.25 22.53 13.74
CA VAL A 687 2.22 21.64 13.11
C VAL A 687 1.52 20.33 12.77
N PRO A 688 0.88 20.23 11.59
CA PRO A 688 0.12 19.05 11.22
C PRO A 688 1.00 17.80 11.06
N ASP A 689 2.29 17.99 10.77
CA ASP A 689 3.28 16.92 10.58
C ASP A 689 3.57 16.11 11.83
N VAL A 690 3.19 16.63 13.01
CA VAL A 690 3.31 15.89 14.26
C VAL A 690 1.94 15.37 14.71
N PHE A 691 1.88 14.06 14.90
CA PHE A 691 0.75 13.38 15.52
C PHE A 691 1.05 13.12 17.00
N ALA A 692 0.42 13.89 17.89
CA ALA A 692 0.45 13.64 19.32
C ALA A 692 -0.92 13.18 19.80
N TYR A 693 -1.01 11.98 20.38
CA TYR A 693 -2.28 11.44 20.89
C TYR A 693 -2.10 10.59 22.15
N HIS A 694 -3.14 10.61 22.96
CA HIS A 694 -3.23 9.88 24.23
C HIS A 694 -4.27 8.77 24.13
N ASN A 695 -4.00 7.65 24.81
CA ASN A 695 -4.99 6.64 25.10
C ASN A 695 -4.89 6.16 26.56
N GLN A 696 -6.00 5.70 27.12
CA GLN A 696 -6.09 5.19 28.49
C GLN A 696 -6.56 3.74 28.50
N HIS A 697 -5.85 2.89 29.25
CA HIS A 697 -6.25 1.51 29.49
C HIS A 697 -6.28 1.22 30.99
N GLY A 698 -7.49 1.09 31.55
CA GLY A 698 -7.69 1.05 32.99
C GLY A 698 -7.16 2.33 33.65
N LYS A 699 -6.17 2.21 34.54
CA LYS A 699 -5.50 3.34 35.21
C LYS A 699 -4.21 3.80 34.52
N ARG A 700 -3.84 3.18 33.39
CA ARG A 700 -2.58 3.47 32.68
C ARG A 700 -2.85 4.46 31.56
N HIS A 701 -1.98 5.46 31.44
CA HIS A 701 -2.04 6.48 30.42
C HIS A 701 -0.85 6.32 29.48
N HIS A 702 -1.14 6.35 28.19
CA HIS A 702 -0.16 6.20 27.13
C HIS A 702 -0.21 7.41 26.21
N LEU A 703 0.94 7.98 25.88
CA LEU A 703 1.08 9.11 24.97
C LEU A 703 1.96 8.67 23.81
N VAL A 704 1.55 8.97 22.60
CA VAL A 704 2.29 8.73 21.38
C VAL A 704 2.57 10.07 20.73
N VAL A 705 3.80 10.29 20.30
CA VAL A 705 4.22 11.49 19.56
C VAL A 705 5.03 11.01 18.37
N VAL A 706 4.56 11.30 17.16
CA VAL A 706 5.21 10.91 15.91
C VAL A 706 5.39 12.14 15.04
N ASN A 707 6.63 12.43 14.69
CA ASN A 707 6.96 13.33 13.60
C ASN A 707 6.83 12.53 12.28
N ASN A 708 5.98 12.95 11.34
CA ASN A 708 5.88 12.35 10.01
C ASN A 708 6.37 13.31 8.92
N THR A 709 7.51 13.96 9.17
CA THR A 709 8.26 14.70 8.16
C THR A 709 9.76 14.48 8.33
N TYR A 710 10.52 14.82 7.29
CA TYR A 710 11.97 14.82 7.28
C TYR A 710 12.60 16.03 8.01
N GLN A 711 11.78 16.97 8.50
CA GLN A 711 12.26 18.16 9.21
C GLN A 711 12.39 17.90 10.73
N HIS A 712 13.39 18.51 11.35
CA HIS A 712 13.45 18.62 12.81
C HIS A 712 12.41 19.64 13.29
N LEU A 713 11.68 19.31 14.36
CA LEU A 713 10.58 20.14 14.85
C LEU A 713 10.61 20.31 16.36
N ASP A 714 10.70 21.56 16.82
CA ASP A 714 10.46 21.96 18.20
C ASP A 714 8.97 22.27 18.42
N ILE A 715 8.32 21.46 19.24
CA ILE A 715 6.87 21.48 19.42
C ILE A 715 6.48 21.60 20.89
N HIS A 716 5.24 22.06 21.09
CA HIS A 716 4.53 21.95 22.34
C HIS A 716 3.04 21.66 22.12
N PHE A 717 2.40 21.04 23.12
CA PHE A 717 0.95 20.84 23.14
C PHE A 717 0.42 20.66 24.55
N ASP A 718 -0.82 21.09 24.77
CA ASP A 718 -1.53 20.95 26.05
C ASP A 718 -3.00 20.56 25.87
N HIS A 719 -3.66 21.07 24.82
CA HIS A 719 -5.09 20.88 24.61
C HIS A 719 -5.38 19.85 23.52
N SER A 720 -6.46 19.08 23.72
CA SER A 720 -7.01 18.22 22.68
C SER A 720 -7.59 19.04 21.53
N VAL A 721 -7.72 18.42 20.36
CA VAL A 721 -8.67 18.89 19.34
C VAL A 721 -10.12 18.77 19.90
N PRO A 722 -11.12 19.42 19.29
CA PRO A 722 -12.52 19.24 19.69
C PRO A 722 -12.99 17.79 19.47
N ILE A 723 -13.51 17.14 20.51
CA ILE A 723 -14.01 15.76 20.49
C ILE A 723 -15.50 15.75 20.84
N ALA A 724 -16.31 15.00 20.10
CA ALA A 724 -17.73 14.85 20.36
C ALA A 724 -18.01 13.98 21.59
N GLU A 725 -18.84 14.49 22.49
CA GLU A 725 -19.37 13.79 23.65
C GLU A 725 -20.68 13.05 23.31
N LYS A 726 -21.15 12.20 24.22
CA LYS A 726 -22.39 11.42 24.02
C LYS A 726 -23.64 12.29 23.82
N ASP A 727 -23.64 13.51 24.35
CA ASP A 727 -24.73 14.47 24.20
C ASP A 727 -24.65 15.30 22.90
N GLY A 728 -23.60 15.08 22.09
CA GLY A 728 -23.36 15.78 20.83
C GLY A 728 -22.63 17.13 20.99
N SER A 729 -22.29 17.54 22.21
CA SER A 729 -21.42 18.70 22.44
C SER A 729 -19.98 18.39 22.05
N LEU A 730 -19.22 19.43 21.68
CA LEU A 730 -17.78 19.31 21.43
C LEU A 730 -17.02 19.78 22.66
N ARG A 731 -16.08 18.95 23.11
CA ARG A 731 -15.23 19.26 24.26
C ARG A 731 -13.76 19.28 23.85
N VAL A 732 -13.08 20.32 24.30
CA VAL A 732 -11.62 20.41 24.33
C VAL A 732 -11.17 20.10 25.76
N ARG A 733 -10.13 19.28 25.92
CA ARG A 733 -9.62 18.85 27.23
C ARG A 733 -8.15 19.24 27.35
N ALA A 734 -7.79 19.86 28.47
CA ALA A 734 -6.39 20.11 28.79
C ALA A 734 -5.70 18.82 29.28
N LEU A 735 -4.39 18.73 29.10
CA LEU A 735 -3.58 17.56 29.47
C LEU A 735 -3.80 17.15 30.93
N LEU A 736 -3.78 18.13 31.83
CA LEU A 736 -3.90 17.92 33.27
C LEU A 736 -5.33 17.54 33.70
N ASP A 737 -6.35 17.78 32.88
CA ASP A 737 -7.70 17.28 33.15
C ASP A 737 -7.81 15.79 32.84
N MET A 738 -7.07 15.34 31.83
CA MET A 738 -7.05 13.94 31.39
C MET A 738 -6.12 13.07 32.25
N ILE A 739 -5.05 13.67 32.78
CA ILE A 739 -4.04 12.99 33.60
C ILE A 739 -3.82 13.82 34.88
N PRO A 740 -4.81 13.86 35.78
CA PRO A 740 -4.74 14.74 36.95
C PRO A 740 -3.59 14.35 37.88
N PRO A 741 -2.84 15.34 38.41
CA PRO A 741 -1.80 15.09 39.39
C PRO A 741 -2.42 14.60 40.71
N PRO A 742 -1.74 13.70 41.45
CA PRO A 742 -2.19 13.28 42.77
C PRO A 742 -2.17 14.46 43.76
N ALA A 743 -2.93 14.33 44.86
CA ALA A 743 -2.99 15.33 45.91
C ALA A 743 -1.64 15.47 46.62
N GLY A 744 -0.86 16.49 46.27
CA GLY A 744 0.47 16.78 46.84
C GLY A 744 1.08 18.04 46.23
N LYS A 745 2.04 18.65 46.94
CA LYS A 745 2.89 19.72 46.37
C LYS A 745 4.07 19.06 45.65
N ASN A 746 4.61 19.72 44.61
CA ASN A 746 5.82 19.30 43.89
C ASN A 746 5.72 17.92 43.24
N GLN A 747 4.74 17.75 42.34
CA GLN A 747 4.61 16.56 41.50
C GLN A 747 5.30 16.76 40.14
N ALA A 748 5.86 15.68 39.60
CA ALA A 748 6.40 15.65 38.24
C ALA A 748 5.78 14.50 37.44
N LEU A 749 5.40 14.78 36.20
CA LEU A 749 4.95 13.77 35.25
C LEU A 749 6.17 13.13 34.61
N VAL A 750 6.33 11.83 34.80
CA VAL A 750 7.39 11.04 34.18
C VAL A 750 6.84 10.32 32.97
N CYS A 751 7.32 10.71 31.78
CA CYS A 751 7.07 10.04 30.51
C CYS A 751 8.18 9.01 30.27
N ARG A 752 7.87 7.72 30.39
CA ARG A 752 8.83 6.64 30.15
C ARG A 752 8.58 6.00 28.80
N GLU A 753 9.55 6.07 27.90
CA GLU A 753 9.43 5.48 26.57
C GLU A 753 9.37 3.94 26.70
N VAL A 754 8.36 3.34 26.08
CA VAL A 754 7.92 1.98 26.32
C VAL A 754 8.95 0.94 25.86
N ARG A 755 9.75 1.27 24.85
CA ARG A 755 10.65 0.38 24.12
C ARG A 755 12.10 0.54 24.59
N THR A 756 12.57 1.79 24.71
CA THR A 756 13.94 2.19 25.08
C THR A 756 14.13 2.46 26.56
N ARG A 757 13.05 2.66 27.33
CA ARG A 757 13.05 3.01 28.76
C ARG A 757 13.64 4.38 29.11
N LYS A 758 14.02 5.20 28.10
CA LYS A 758 14.39 6.61 28.29
C LYS A 758 13.25 7.36 29.00
N LYS A 759 13.60 8.36 29.80
CA LYS A 759 12.64 9.10 30.64
C LYS A 759 12.74 10.59 30.36
N TRP A 760 11.58 11.22 30.27
CA TRP A 760 11.41 12.66 30.29
C TRP A 760 10.60 13.00 31.53
N THR A 761 10.97 14.08 32.21
CA THR A 761 10.33 14.50 33.46
C THR A 761 9.88 15.93 33.32
N PHE A 762 8.58 16.16 33.50
CA PHE A 762 7.97 17.47 33.37
C PHE A 762 7.41 17.89 34.73
N LYS A 763 7.94 18.98 35.28
CA LYS A 763 7.46 19.53 36.56
C LYS A 763 6.03 20.06 36.37
N GLN A 764 5.15 19.86 37.35
CA GLN A 764 3.76 20.32 37.27
C GLN A 764 3.62 21.83 36.94
N PRO A 765 4.42 22.76 37.48
CA PRO A 765 4.34 24.17 37.09
C PRO A 765 4.69 24.43 35.61
N ALA A 766 5.65 23.68 35.05
CA ALA A 766 6.01 23.80 33.64
C ALA A 766 4.90 23.26 32.74
N LEU A 767 4.31 22.10 33.09
CA LEU A 767 3.15 21.54 32.37
C LEU A 767 1.96 22.52 32.32
N LYS A 768 1.68 23.22 33.43
CA LYS A 768 0.60 24.22 33.47
C LYS A 768 0.84 25.44 32.59
N LYS A 769 2.11 25.77 32.33
CA LYS A 769 2.49 26.99 31.60
C LYS A 769 2.68 26.71 30.11
N ASP A 770 3.45 25.67 29.81
CA ASP A 770 3.99 25.41 28.47
C ASP A 770 3.50 24.07 27.88
N GLY A 771 2.70 23.28 28.63
CA GLY A 771 2.26 21.95 28.22
C GLY A 771 3.40 20.93 28.19
N LEU A 772 3.29 19.93 27.30
CA LEU A 772 4.40 19.03 26.97
C LEU A 772 5.20 19.62 25.82
N VAL A 773 6.52 19.65 25.97
CA VAL A 773 7.47 20.19 24.98
C VAL A 773 8.42 19.09 24.53
N PHE A 774 8.66 19.00 23.22
CA PHE A 774 9.59 18.04 22.62
C PHE A 774 10.37 18.70 21.47
N ALA A 775 11.64 18.33 21.34
CA ALA A 775 12.44 18.52 20.13
C ALA A 775 12.48 17.18 19.41
N LEU A 776 11.88 17.10 18.22
CA LEU A 776 11.72 15.86 17.47
C LEU A 776 12.64 15.84 16.27
N ASP A 777 13.50 14.83 16.21
CA ASP A 777 14.28 14.53 15.01
C ASP A 777 13.36 14.12 13.84
N PRO A 778 13.85 14.17 12.59
CA PRO A 778 13.14 13.66 11.43
C PRO A 778 12.56 12.26 11.67
N TYR A 779 11.28 12.09 11.36
CA TYR A 779 10.53 10.84 11.55
C TYR A 779 10.57 10.24 12.97
N GLN A 780 10.95 11.01 13.99
CA GLN A 780 11.07 10.49 15.35
C GLN A 780 9.71 10.06 15.89
N HIS A 781 9.65 8.83 16.42
CA HIS A 781 8.43 8.22 16.93
C HIS A 781 8.60 7.77 18.39
N LEU A 782 7.89 8.40 19.32
CA LEU A 782 8.00 8.17 20.76
C LEU A 782 6.68 7.63 21.32
N VAL A 783 6.76 6.56 22.12
CA VAL A 783 5.59 5.95 22.78
C VAL A 783 5.86 5.87 24.27
N PHE A 784 5.08 6.61 25.05
CA PHE A 784 5.27 6.79 26.48
C PHE A 784 4.23 6.04 27.31
N SER A 785 4.67 5.52 28.45
CA SER A 785 3.82 5.28 29.61
C SER A 785 3.99 6.44 30.58
N LEU A 786 2.88 7.00 31.03
CA LEU A 786 2.86 8.18 31.89
C LEU A 786 2.62 7.79 33.35
N THR A 787 3.40 8.38 34.26
CA THR A 787 3.26 8.18 35.70
C THR A 787 3.62 9.45 36.46
N TRP A 788 2.80 9.84 37.44
CA TRP A 788 3.15 10.88 38.40
C TRP A 788 4.13 10.36 39.46
N LYS A 789 5.08 11.21 39.86
CA LYS A 789 6.01 10.96 40.96
C LYS A 789 6.22 12.21 41.79
N ASP A 790 6.52 11.99 43.07
CA ASP A 790 7.07 13.02 43.96
C ASP A 790 8.42 13.50 43.40
N GLU A 791 8.60 14.82 43.38
CA GLU A 791 9.87 15.43 43.00
C GLU A 791 10.95 15.01 44.01
N PRO A 792 12.16 14.57 43.58
CA PRO A 792 13.29 14.47 44.49
C PRO A 792 13.56 15.85 45.07
N ALA A 793 13.69 15.96 46.40
CA ALA A 793 14.26 17.17 47.00
C ALA A 793 15.65 17.40 46.37
N GLU A 794 15.87 18.60 45.85
CA GLU A 794 17.02 18.99 45.01
C GLU A 794 18.39 18.51 45.50
#